data_AF-A0A5N1JIW3-F1
#
_entry.id   AF-A0A5N1JIW3-F1
#
_cell.length_a   1.000
_cell.length_b   1.000
_cell.length_c   1.000
_cell.angle_alpha   90.00
_cell.angle_beta   90.00
_cell.angle_gamma   90.00
#
_symmetry.space_group_name_H-M   'P 1'
#
loop_
_entity.id
_entity.type
_entity.pdbx_description
1 polymer ?
#
loop_
_entity_poly.entity_id
_entity_poly.type
_entity_poly.pdbx_seq_one_letter_code
_entity_poly.pdbx_strand_id
1 'polypeptide(L)'
;MTPHYCLTERIKNQLSRQRYRLTVLLAGISMLVSILPAYAQSCYAPISGTAVQVGGVISATVCAGPLCLGTGTYNELQKITDNSLETFATINTTIAAQIAQGISVKRTSGTYTGSNVVGFILSRSALVDVSVLSSVTIRTYLNGNPVSAAQPISSLVSGSVLGSTEKMYATFTTNQEFDEVRLNTSLLSAEVFSNLRIFAAVAFPTTCSSPVSTTVCGDYISGLGTDATYYGSVTCVGCSLTDRANLVNGNNADYATLSVVAGAAPTASVGVIDTKKVYASGQRAGFVISKEAANALLSANALNTITIETYLFGTLQEAKSPGDPTNVLNLSLLGVNTTIPKQKLGFVTTLPFNEVRIKVNSLATVIGPIRLYGAFVEASSCTNCEKALDANSTGKYSGTIQQNTSCGILCTNSFTELYGILSLGSSLTNTDRVTNTTLGDYATYNTGISVGAGARITVKNDGTDFTAGKTFVGFHISTETGLVDLGLLNGITIRVYKDGNATPVETSTSANLLGAALLSGGSKQSVVGFTPSVAFDMVQIDIGSVVGLLGEYRIYDAFVIEDADGDGIPDCNDVCGTGTGNDLLDFDGDGIPDTCDPDDDNDGIPDTVENPTPGTPRDTDNDGSEDYHDLDSDNDTIPDSVEKGPDGNNPSNTDGTDVPDYRDPDSDNDGIPDSVEAGPNGDTPRNTDGDALPDYLDLDSDNDGILDTTEKGSDGNNPTNSDTNTGSNPDGRPDYIDLDADNDGINDVVEGNGTDADNNGIADGTPGATGIPASAGSGLTPPNTDGDAKPDFQDVDSDGDGIPDLYESGIPSPGTLDTNKDGIIDNASETDNDGVPTSVDGATGSYGDANSPTLPNTDGDANPNYRDLDSDNDGILDSVERGADGTNPTNSDTNSGGTSDGKPNYIDLDSDNDGINDVIEGGGTDADNNGIADGAPGSTGIPASAGNGLTPPDADNDGTPNYLDLDSDNDGIKDLYESGIANPATLDTNGDGIIDNADEPDNDGIPQSVDGATNAYGDANSPTLPDGDTDNNPDYTDPNVDLTPTNLMPNAGFTAVGQSRSLTITVRNIPANSVSNGTITVTVTKPTQYMTVAFSGSAGDEWTLTDSGSFFRLVSKPGVTIAGLAANAKSIGLTLTLTAGANSGASLINTRIQSGSGGEVNNENNTAVTAVNITF
;
A
#
# COMPACT_ATOMS: atom_id res chain seq x y z
N MET A 1 -59.06 -38.89 -8.04
CA MET A 1 -57.94 -39.80 -8.37
C MET A 1 -56.91 -38.92 -9.06
N THR A 2 -55.76 -38.59 -8.52
CA THR A 2 -54.79 -39.40 -7.77
C THR A 2 -53.95 -38.53 -6.81
N PRO A 3 -53.47 -39.08 -5.68
CA PRO A 3 -52.61 -38.41 -4.70
C PRO A 3 -51.12 -38.43 -5.12
N HIS A 4 -50.83 -38.26 -6.42
CA HIS A 4 -49.45 -38.33 -6.95
C HIS A 4 -48.82 -36.98 -7.27
N TYR A 5 -49.59 -35.90 -7.45
CA TYR A 5 -49.01 -34.59 -7.82
C TYR A 5 -48.45 -33.81 -6.60
N CYS A 6 -49.13 -33.84 -5.44
CA CYS A 6 -48.64 -33.15 -4.24
C CYS A 6 -47.43 -33.82 -3.58
N LEU A 7 -47.18 -35.11 -3.83
CA LEU A 7 -46.05 -35.82 -3.22
C LEU A 7 -44.74 -35.49 -3.94
N THR A 8 -44.78 -35.30 -5.26
CA THR A 8 -43.59 -35.02 -6.07
C THR A 8 -43.06 -33.60 -5.86
N GLU A 9 -43.92 -32.60 -5.68
CA GLU A 9 -43.49 -31.24 -5.32
C GLU A 9 -42.96 -31.14 -3.88
N ARG A 10 -43.57 -31.85 -2.92
CA ARG A 10 -43.05 -31.92 -1.55
C ARG A 10 -41.68 -32.61 -1.49
N ILE A 11 -41.45 -33.65 -2.28
CA ILE A 11 -40.15 -34.34 -2.33
C ILE A 11 -39.09 -33.48 -3.04
N LYS A 12 -39.44 -32.72 -4.10
CA LYS A 12 -38.52 -31.77 -4.74
C LYS A 12 -38.12 -30.62 -3.81
N ASN A 13 -39.06 -30.03 -3.08
CA ASN A 13 -38.76 -28.96 -2.11
C ASN A 13 -37.97 -29.46 -0.89
N GLN A 14 -38.17 -30.71 -0.46
CA GLN A 14 -37.37 -31.32 0.62
C GLN A 14 -35.96 -31.71 0.16
N LEU A 15 -35.78 -32.17 -1.09
CA LEU A 15 -34.47 -32.45 -1.68
C LEU A 15 -33.68 -31.17 -2.01
N SER A 16 -34.36 -30.09 -2.42
CA SER A 16 -33.73 -28.77 -2.60
C SER A 16 -33.28 -28.20 -1.25
N ARG A 17 -34.11 -28.25 -0.20
CA ARG A 17 -33.71 -27.81 1.16
C ARG A 17 -32.65 -28.69 1.81
N GLN A 18 -32.63 -30.00 1.53
CA GLN A 18 -31.55 -30.88 2.01
C GLN A 18 -30.26 -30.74 1.20
N ARG A 19 -30.32 -30.43 -0.10
CA ARG A 19 -29.13 -30.04 -0.87
C ARG A 19 -28.59 -28.71 -0.41
N TYR A 20 -29.43 -27.69 -0.22
CA TYR A 20 -29.01 -26.40 0.33
C TYR A 20 -28.41 -26.54 1.74
N ARG A 21 -29.04 -27.33 2.63
CA ARG A 21 -28.47 -27.61 3.96
C ARG A 21 -27.22 -28.50 3.93
N LEU A 22 -27.03 -29.34 2.91
CA LEU A 22 -25.81 -30.16 2.78
C LEU A 22 -24.68 -29.35 2.12
N THR A 23 -25.00 -28.42 1.20
CA THR A 23 -24.06 -27.45 0.62
C THR A 23 -23.63 -26.43 1.66
N VAL A 24 -24.55 -25.90 2.49
CA VAL A 24 -24.23 -24.99 3.60
C VAL A 24 -23.51 -25.71 4.75
N LEU A 25 -23.80 -27.00 5.01
CA LEU A 25 -23.06 -27.78 6.02
C LEU A 25 -21.70 -28.29 5.50
N LEU A 26 -21.50 -28.44 4.19
CA LEU A 26 -20.17 -28.68 3.61
C LEU A 26 -19.34 -27.40 3.53
N ALA A 27 -19.96 -26.24 3.25
CA ALA A 27 -19.32 -24.93 3.33
C ALA A 27 -18.91 -24.61 4.79
N GLY A 28 -19.81 -24.82 5.76
CA GLY A 28 -19.53 -24.54 7.17
C GLY A 28 -18.62 -25.55 7.90
N ILE A 29 -18.40 -26.76 7.36
CA ILE A 29 -17.43 -27.72 7.93
C ILE A 29 -16.03 -27.56 7.30
N SER A 30 -15.91 -26.85 6.17
CA SER A 30 -14.61 -26.45 5.61
C SER A 30 -13.94 -25.33 6.41
N MET A 31 -14.68 -24.62 7.26
CA MET A 31 -14.23 -23.40 7.97
C MET A 31 -13.73 -23.63 9.41
N LEU A 32 -13.63 -24.88 9.88
CA LEU A 32 -13.18 -25.21 11.26
C LEU A 32 -11.87 -26.02 11.33
N VAL A 33 -11.09 -25.97 10.25
CA VAL A 33 -9.66 -26.36 10.26
C VAL A 33 -8.85 -25.28 9.55
N SER A 34 -8.90 -24.04 10.05
CA SER A 34 -7.92 -23.01 9.75
C SER A 34 -6.69 -23.18 10.66
N ILE A 35 -5.89 -24.20 10.34
CA ILE A 35 -4.45 -24.00 10.47
C ILE A 35 -4.12 -23.08 9.29
N LEU A 36 -3.61 -21.88 9.59
CA LEU A 36 -3.03 -20.90 8.66
C LEU A 36 -2.81 -21.51 7.27
N PRO A 37 -3.53 -21.09 6.21
CA PRO A 37 -3.07 -21.44 4.89
C PRO A 37 -1.68 -20.82 4.76
N ALA A 38 -0.67 -21.67 4.64
CA ALA A 38 0.52 -21.26 3.93
C ALA A 38 0.02 -20.91 2.54
N TYR A 39 -0.21 -19.60 2.31
CA TYR A 39 -0.46 -19.05 0.98
C TYR A 39 0.52 -19.76 0.04
N ALA A 40 -0.02 -20.42 -0.98
CA ALA A 40 0.79 -21.02 -2.02
C ALA A 40 1.35 -19.85 -2.85
N GLN A 41 2.36 -19.16 -2.29
CA GLN A 41 3.04 -18.07 -2.96
C GLN A 41 3.59 -18.61 -4.27
N SER A 42 3.12 -18.04 -5.38
CA SER A 42 3.65 -18.30 -6.71
C SER A 42 5.17 -18.06 -6.69
N CYS A 43 5.92 -18.90 -7.39
CA CYS A 43 7.37 -18.74 -7.41
C CYS A 43 7.70 -17.33 -7.95
N TYR A 44 8.72 -16.67 -7.40
CA TYR A 44 9.14 -15.31 -7.76
C TYR A 44 8.14 -14.17 -7.51
N ALA A 45 6.99 -14.40 -6.86
CA ALA A 45 6.17 -13.30 -6.37
C ALA A 45 7.00 -12.37 -5.47
N PRO A 46 6.95 -11.04 -5.70
CA PRO A 46 7.52 -10.06 -4.80
C PRO A 46 7.10 -10.27 -3.34
N ILE A 47 7.94 -9.83 -2.42
CA ILE A 47 7.57 -9.72 -1.01
C ILE A 47 6.68 -8.46 -0.90
N SER A 48 5.38 -8.66 -0.80
CA SER A 48 4.35 -7.61 -0.79
C SER A 48 3.41 -7.76 0.41
N GLY A 49 2.50 -6.79 0.56
CA GLY A 49 1.46 -6.74 1.60
C GLY A 49 1.74 -5.76 2.74
N THR A 50 0.69 -5.46 3.52
CA THR A 50 0.67 -4.46 4.60
C THR A 50 1.68 -4.76 5.72
N ALA A 51 2.02 -6.04 5.94
CA ALA A 51 3.02 -6.46 6.91
C ALA A 51 4.47 -6.44 6.37
N VAL A 52 4.80 -5.56 5.40
CA VAL A 52 6.14 -5.45 4.81
C VAL A 52 6.63 -4.01 4.86
N GLN A 53 7.83 -3.81 5.42
CA GLN A 53 8.54 -2.55 5.42
C GLN A 53 9.71 -2.59 4.42
N VAL A 54 9.76 -1.60 3.53
CA VAL A 54 10.90 -1.33 2.66
C VAL A 54 11.66 -0.10 3.14
N GLY A 55 13.00 -0.17 3.17
CA GLY A 55 13.79 0.94 3.70
C GLY A 55 15.24 0.95 3.27
N GLY A 56 15.84 2.14 3.34
CA GLY A 56 17.27 2.33 3.11
C GLY A 56 18.14 1.81 4.26
N VAL A 57 19.25 1.13 3.93
CA VAL A 57 20.20 0.64 4.94
C VAL A 57 21.55 1.33 4.80
N ILE A 58 22.04 1.93 5.88
CA ILE A 58 23.39 2.51 5.97
C ILE A 58 24.22 1.64 6.92
N SER A 59 25.19 0.89 6.38
CA SER A 59 25.95 -0.11 7.15
C SER A 59 27.25 0.43 7.79
N ALA A 60 27.73 1.61 7.43
CA ALA A 60 28.86 2.27 8.10
C ALA A 60 28.97 3.77 7.74
N THR A 61 28.87 4.64 8.74
CA THR A 61 29.24 6.06 8.62
C THR A 61 30.75 6.19 8.86
N VAL A 62 31.56 6.35 7.82
CA VAL A 62 32.95 6.78 7.99
C VAL A 62 32.99 8.32 7.99
N CYS A 63 32.76 8.94 9.17
CA CYS A 63 33.00 10.37 9.32
C CYS A 63 34.51 10.64 9.42
N ALA A 64 35.10 11.17 8.36
CA ALA A 64 36.45 11.75 8.41
C ALA A 64 36.33 13.27 8.68
N GLY A 65 36.01 13.65 9.92
CA GLY A 65 35.91 15.06 10.37
C GLY A 65 34.46 15.59 10.49
N PRO A 66 34.28 16.90 10.76
CA PRO A 66 32.99 17.49 11.15
C PRO A 66 32.00 17.70 9.99
N LEU A 67 32.21 17.07 8.84
CA LEU A 67 31.31 17.15 7.69
C LEU A 67 30.88 15.73 7.31
N CYS A 68 29.72 15.28 7.81
CA CYS A 68 29.08 14.06 7.34
C CYS A 68 27.96 14.52 6.37
N LEU A 69 28.30 14.67 5.09
CA LEU A 69 27.34 15.01 4.02
C LEU A 69 27.33 13.86 3.02
N GLY A 70 26.26 13.07 3.07
CA GLY A 70 25.99 11.98 2.15
C GLY A 70 24.72 11.26 2.58
N THR A 71 23.57 11.74 2.11
CA THR A 71 22.32 10.98 2.10
C THR A 71 22.23 10.28 0.75
N GLY A 72 21.90 8.98 0.74
CA GLY A 72 21.35 8.37 -0.47
C GLY A 72 19.93 8.89 -0.63
N THR A 73 19.57 9.34 -1.82
CA THR A 73 18.17 9.64 -2.16
C THR A 73 17.58 8.36 -2.75
N TYR A 74 16.59 7.82 -2.07
CA TYR A 74 15.85 6.64 -2.49
C TYR A 74 14.62 7.12 -3.24
N ASN A 75 14.43 6.68 -4.48
CA ASN A 75 13.29 7.05 -5.28
C ASN A 75 12.36 5.83 -5.40
N GLU A 76 11.09 6.04 -5.06
CA GLU A 76 10.00 5.09 -5.27
C GLU A 76 10.26 3.71 -4.62
N LEU A 77 10.74 3.68 -3.36
CA LEU A 77 11.06 2.42 -2.66
C LEU A 77 9.87 1.46 -2.57
N GLN A 78 8.65 1.98 -2.52
CA GLN A 78 7.43 1.19 -2.46
C GLN A 78 7.27 0.29 -3.70
N LYS A 79 7.89 0.66 -4.85
CA LYS A 79 7.93 -0.16 -6.07
C LYS A 79 8.76 -1.45 -5.98
N ILE A 80 9.30 -1.79 -4.81
CA ILE A 80 10.01 -3.06 -4.57
C ILE A 80 9.04 -4.11 -4.01
N THR A 81 7.90 -3.65 -3.49
CA THR A 81 6.91 -4.40 -2.73
C THR A 81 5.50 -4.22 -3.29
N ASP A 82 5.36 -3.59 -4.46
CA ASP A 82 4.10 -3.28 -5.17
C ASP A 82 3.60 -4.43 -6.06
N ASN A 83 4.09 -5.64 -5.79
CA ASN A 83 3.83 -6.88 -6.54
C ASN A 83 4.05 -6.84 -8.07
N SER A 84 4.52 -5.72 -8.63
CA SER A 84 4.80 -5.56 -10.04
C SER A 84 6.25 -5.92 -10.35
N LEU A 85 6.46 -6.54 -11.50
CA LEU A 85 7.81 -6.75 -12.05
C LEU A 85 8.16 -5.71 -13.11
N GLU A 86 7.30 -4.75 -13.41
CA GLU A 86 7.52 -3.73 -14.46
C GLU A 86 7.95 -2.38 -13.90
N THR A 87 7.49 -2.05 -12.70
CA THR A 87 7.91 -0.89 -11.93
C THR A 87 9.25 -1.14 -11.25
N PHE A 88 10.00 -0.08 -10.93
CA PHE A 88 11.28 -0.25 -10.25
C PHE A 88 11.65 0.94 -9.37
N ALA A 89 12.28 0.64 -8.24
CA ALA A 89 12.96 1.65 -7.42
C ALA A 89 14.37 1.93 -7.94
N THR A 90 14.88 3.13 -7.64
CA THR A 90 16.28 3.51 -7.89
C THR A 90 16.93 4.12 -6.66
N ILE A 91 18.24 3.91 -6.52
CA ILE A 91 19.04 4.55 -5.47
C ILE A 91 19.98 5.55 -6.13
N ASN A 92 19.73 6.83 -5.91
CA ASN A 92 20.60 7.90 -6.36
C ASN A 92 21.57 8.26 -5.24
N THR A 93 22.87 8.30 -5.54
CA THR A 93 23.87 8.71 -4.56
C THR A 93 24.60 9.96 -5.04
N THR A 94 24.59 10.99 -4.21
CA THR A 94 25.30 12.24 -4.49
C THR A 94 26.79 12.04 -4.20
N ILE A 95 27.63 12.37 -5.20
CA ILE A 95 29.08 12.12 -5.23
C ILE A 95 29.78 12.78 -4.03
N ALA A 96 29.98 12.08 -2.91
CA ALA A 96 30.95 12.50 -1.86
C ALA A 96 31.31 11.49 -0.76
N ALA A 97 30.53 10.45 -0.45
CA ALA A 97 30.75 9.68 0.79
C ALA A 97 31.02 8.18 0.57
N GLN A 98 32.07 7.66 1.21
CA GLN A 98 32.34 6.21 1.34
C GLN A 98 31.40 5.58 2.38
N ILE A 99 30.10 5.54 2.07
CA ILE A 99 29.09 4.91 2.91
C ILE A 99 28.60 3.63 2.25
N ALA A 100 28.60 2.53 2.99
CA ALA A 100 27.97 1.29 2.56
C ALA A 100 26.45 1.51 2.58
N GLN A 101 25.82 1.58 1.40
CA GLN A 101 24.38 1.74 1.24
C GLN A 101 23.73 0.44 0.81
N GLY A 102 22.43 0.33 1.03
CA GLY A 102 21.62 -0.81 0.65
C GLY A 102 20.12 -0.55 0.77
N ILE A 103 19.36 -1.58 0.40
CA ILE A 103 17.92 -1.69 0.63
C ILE A 103 17.66 -2.85 1.57
N SER A 104 16.66 -2.68 2.42
CA SER A 104 16.04 -3.72 3.21
C SER A 104 14.59 -3.89 2.78
N VAL A 105 14.17 -5.15 2.69
CA VAL A 105 12.76 -5.53 2.68
C VAL A 105 12.56 -6.47 3.86
N LYS A 106 11.70 -6.07 4.79
CA LYS A 106 11.48 -6.73 6.08
C LYS A 106 10.00 -7.02 6.27
N ARG A 107 9.66 -8.23 6.70
CA ARG A 107 8.32 -8.53 7.20
C ARG A 107 8.18 -8.02 8.64
N THR A 108 7.13 -7.26 8.93
CA THR A 108 6.85 -6.71 10.26
C THR A 108 6.20 -7.72 11.19
N SER A 109 5.47 -8.72 10.64
CA SER A 109 4.89 -9.83 11.37
C SER A 109 5.29 -11.20 10.76
N GLY A 110 5.66 -12.18 11.60
CA GLY A 110 6.04 -13.52 11.14
C GLY A 110 7.44 -13.65 10.52
N THR A 111 7.82 -14.88 10.14
CA THR A 111 9.15 -15.22 9.59
C THR A 111 9.05 -16.21 8.44
N TYR A 112 10.02 -16.19 7.52
CA TYR A 112 10.20 -17.24 6.52
C TYR A 112 10.93 -18.42 7.16
N THR A 113 10.26 -19.58 7.20
CA THR A 113 10.80 -20.82 7.79
C THR A 113 11.03 -21.88 6.73
N GLY A 114 11.92 -22.84 7.00
CA GLY A 114 12.22 -23.93 6.07
C GLY A 114 13.19 -23.54 4.94
N SER A 115 13.14 -24.29 3.84
CA SER A 115 14.00 -24.09 2.66
C SER A 115 13.35 -23.11 1.70
N ASN A 116 13.88 -21.89 1.65
CA ASN A 116 13.35 -20.80 0.83
C ASN A 116 14.38 -20.37 -0.22
N VAL A 117 13.89 -20.02 -1.40
CA VAL A 117 14.61 -19.22 -2.38
C VAL A 117 14.40 -17.76 -2.00
N VAL A 118 15.47 -16.98 -1.96
CA VAL A 118 15.43 -15.57 -1.59
C VAL A 118 16.38 -14.76 -2.48
N GLY A 119 16.01 -13.53 -2.81
CA GLY A 119 16.84 -12.68 -3.67
C GLY A 119 16.20 -11.37 -4.09
N PHE A 120 16.77 -10.78 -5.13
CA PHE A 120 16.24 -9.58 -5.77
C PHE A 120 16.19 -9.76 -7.29
N ILE A 121 15.18 -9.13 -7.91
CA ILE A 121 15.06 -8.95 -9.36
C ILE A 121 15.54 -7.54 -9.68
N LEU A 122 16.56 -7.44 -10.54
CA LEU A 122 17.33 -6.21 -10.74
C LEU A 122 17.54 -5.95 -12.24
N SER A 123 17.86 -4.72 -12.65
CA SER A 123 18.46 -4.44 -13.98
C SER A 123 19.42 -3.26 -13.93
N ARG A 124 20.08 -2.91 -15.04
CA ARG A 124 20.98 -1.76 -15.10
C ARG A 124 20.83 -0.87 -16.33
N SER A 125 21.11 0.42 -16.18
CA SER A 125 21.05 1.39 -17.28
C SER A 125 22.35 1.53 -18.10
N ALA A 126 23.49 0.97 -17.64
CA ALA A 126 24.80 1.14 -18.28
C ALA A 126 25.76 -0.05 -18.07
N LEU A 127 26.79 -0.14 -18.93
CA LEU A 127 27.88 -1.14 -18.89
C LEU A 127 28.74 -1.02 -17.62
N VAL A 128 28.89 -2.11 -16.85
CA VAL A 128 29.73 -2.14 -15.63
C VAL A 128 30.71 -3.32 -15.61
N ASP A 129 31.89 -3.10 -15.03
CA ASP A 129 32.96 -4.09 -14.77
C ASP A 129 32.57 -5.10 -13.67
N VAL A 130 32.92 -6.38 -13.83
CA VAL A 130 32.69 -7.50 -12.87
C VAL A 130 33.08 -7.18 -11.44
N SER A 131 34.15 -6.39 -11.28
CA SER A 131 34.66 -5.97 -9.98
C SER A 131 33.63 -5.21 -9.14
N VAL A 132 32.65 -4.57 -9.79
CA VAL A 132 31.51 -3.91 -9.13
C VAL A 132 30.43 -4.91 -8.69
N LEU A 133 30.19 -5.99 -9.43
CA LEU A 133 29.15 -6.95 -9.07
C LEU A 133 29.54 -7.88 -7.94
N SER A 134 30.84 -8.11 -7.77
CA SER A 134 31.36 -8.71 -6.55
C SER A 134 31.21 -7.82 -5.33
N SER A 135 30.95 -6.51 -5.53
CA SER A 135 30.80 -5.53 -4.44
C SER A 135 29.37 -5.41 -3.92
N VAL A 136 28.37 -5.86 -4.70
CA VAL A 136 26.95 -5.90 -4.31
C VAL A 136 26.64 -7.31 -3.78
N THR A 137 26.08 -7.40 -2.58
CA THR A 137 25.78 -8.67 -1.92
C THR A 137 24.35 -8.73 -1.43
N ILE A 138 23.72 -9.90 -1.53
CA ILE A 138 22.41 -10.19 -0.93
C ILE A 138 22.62 -10.98 0.36
N ARG A 139 21.86 -10.66 1.40
CA ARG A 139 21.94 -11.35 2.69
C ARG A 139 20.61 -11.34 3.43
N THR A 140 20.31 -12.42 4.14
CA THR A 140 19.14 -12.54 5.01
C THR A 140 19.46 -12.30 6.47
N TYR A 141 18.47 -11.77 7.19
CA TYR A 141 18.52 -11.34 8.59
C TYR A 141 17.31 -11.89 9.36
N LEU A 142 17.50 -12.12 10.66
CA LEU A 142 16.45 -12.45 11.62
C LEU A 142 16.56 -11.48 12.78
N ASN A 143 15.52 -10.69 13.04
CA ASN A 143 15.50 -9.65 14.07
C ASN A 143 16.73 -8.72 13.95
N GLY A 144 17.06 -8.30 12.72
CA GLY A 144 18.21 -7.45 12.42
C GLY A 144 19.59 -8.12 12.51
N ASN A 145 19.67 -9.42 12.86
CA ASN A 145 20.93 -10.17 12.90
C ASN A 145 21.13 -11.00 11.63
N PRO A 146 22.30 -10.95 10.97
CA PRO A 146 22.51 -11.71 9.75
C PRO A 146 22.54 -13.22 10.01
N VAL A 147 21.73 -13.99 9.27
CA VAL A 147 21.62 -15.45 9.41
C VAL A 147 22.24 -16.23 8.25
N SER A 148 22.35 -15.64 7.07
CA SER A 148 23.08 -16.22 5.92
C SER A 148 24.46 -15.59 5.72
N ALA A 149 25.29 -16.24 4.90
CA ALA A 149 26.49 -15.61 4.38
C ALA A 149 26.11 -14.61 3.29
N ALA A 150 26.79 -13.46 3.22
CA ALA A 150 26.59 -12.49 2.15
C ALA A 150 26.92 -13.14 0.79
N GLN A 151 25.97 -13.11 -0.13
CA GLN A 151 26.09 -13.68 -1.47
C GLN A 151 26.39 -12.57 -2.47
N PRO A 152 27.60 -12.50 -3.06
CA PRO A 152 27.88 -11.54 -4.12
C PRO A 152 27.00 -11.81 -5.33
N ILE A 153 26.41 -10.77 -5.93
CA ILE A 153 25.58 -10.92 -7.13
C ILE A 153 26.33 -11.66 -8.23
N SER A 154 27.63 -11.37 -8.40
CA SER A 154 28.50 -12.05 -9.38
C SER A 154 28.61 -13.58 -9.20
N SER A 155 28.16 -14.13 -8.06
CA SER A 155 28.10 -15.58 -7.80
C SER A 155 26.70 -16.18 -8.00
N LEU A 156 25.67 -15.33 -8.02
CA LEU A 156 24.27 -15.72 -8.19
C LEU A 156 23.84 -15.67 -9.66
N VAL A 157 24.46 -14.81 -10.46
CA VAL A 157 24.25 -14.76 -11.91
C VAL A 157 25.43 -15.37 -12.67
N SER A 158 25.13 -16.10 -13.74
CA SER A 158 26.13 -16.77 -14.57
C SER A 158 26.71 -15.81 -15.63
N GLY A 159 27.40 -14.75 -15.21
CA GLY A 159 27.88 -13.75 -16.17
C GLY A 159 28.61 -12.56 -15.56
N SER A 160 29.23 -11.74 -16.42
CA SER A 160 30.20 -10.73 -16.04
C SER A 160 29.96 -9.34 -16.65
N VAL A 161 29.09 -9.21 -17.65
CA VAL A 161 28.71 -7.93 -18.24
C VAL A 161 27.24 -7.68 -17.95
N LEU A 162 27.00 -6.61 -17.18
CA LEU A 162 25.71 -5.93 -17.12
C LEU A 162 25.85 -4.67 -17.95
N GLY A 163 25.19 -4.66 -19.10
CA GLY A 163 25.14 -3.50 -20.00
C GLY A 163 23.77 -3.29 -20.62
N SER A 164 22.75 -3.95 -20.10
CA SER A 164 21.39 -3.93 -20.62
C SER A 164 20.41 -3.59 -19.52
N THR A 165 19.31 -2.93 -19.92
CA THR A 165 18.14 -2.62 -19.09
C THR A 165 17.33 -3.86 -18.68
N GLU A 166 17.85 -5.05 -18.93
CA GLU A 166 17.19 -6.34 -18.82
C GLU A 166 17.20 -6.86 -17.38
N LYS A 167 16.09 -7.51 -16.98
CA LYS A 167 15.92 -8.09 -15.65
C LYS A 167 16.90 -9.23 -15.41
N MET A 168 17.36 -9.36 -14.18
CA MET A 168 18.23 -10.42 -13.70
C MET A 168 17.72 -10.94 -12.36
N TYR A 169 17.59 -12.26 -12.29
CA TYR A 169 17.10 -12.98 -11.12
C TYR A 169 18.29 -13.38 -10.24
N ALA A 170 18.62 -12.54 -9.25
CA ALA A 170 19.73 -12.79 -8.33
C ALA A 170 19.20 -13.47 -7.05
N THR A 171 19.00 -14.79 -7.13
CA THR A 171 18.41 -15.60 -6.05
C THR A 171 19.38 -16.66 -5.52
N PHE A 172 19.20 -17.06 -4.26
CA PHE A 172 19.86 -18.21 -3.66
C PHE A 172 18.96 -18.94 -2.68
N THR A 173 19.27 -20.19 -2.37
CA THR A 173 18.51 -20.98 -1.38
C THR A 173 19.10 -20.83 0.02
N THR A 174 18.25 -20.60 1.01
CA THR A 174 18.59 -20.60 2.43
C THR A 174 17.68 -21.56 3.21
N ASN A 175 18.25 -22.27 4.18
CA ASN A 175 17.52 -23.09 5.15
C ASN A 175 17.45 -22.43 6.54
N GLN A 176 17.96 -21.21 6.66
CA GLN A 176 17.92 -20.43 7.90
C GLN A 176 16.63 -19.62 7.92
N GLU A 177 15.99 -19.55 9.07
CA GLU A 177 14.84 -18.69 9.32
C GLU A 177 15.24 -17.21 9.24
N PHE A 178 14.42 -16.38 8.59
CA PHE A 178 14.68 -14.95 8.39
C PHE A 178 13.37 -14.15 8.34
N ASP A 179 13.42 -12.87 8.71
CA ASP A 179 12.33 -11.88 8.57
C ASP A 179 12.68 -10.77 7.57
N GLU A 180 13.94 -10.71 7.13
CA GLU A 180 14.46 -9.57 6.38
C GLU A 180 15.48 -10.01 5.32
N VAL A 181 15.40 -9.42 4.13
CA VAL A 181 16.38 -9.57 3.05
C VAL A 181 16.98 -8.20 2.71
N ARG A 182 18.32 -8.13 2.65
CA ARG A 182 19.04 -6.90 2.34
C ARG A 182 19.91 -7.04 1.11
N LEU A 183 19.92 -5.97 0.30
CA LEU A 183 20.85 -5.73 -0.79
C LEU A 183 21.87 -4.70 -0.34
N ASN A 184 23.15 -5.06 -0.23
CA ASN A 184 24.21 -4.18 0.31
C ASN A 184 25.35 -3.98 -0.70
N THR A 185 26.02 -2.82 -0.61
CA THR A 185 27.32 -2.60 -1.26
C THR A 185 28.48 -2.56 -0.29
N SER A 186 29.63 -3.09 -0.71
CA SER A 186 30.91 -2.88 -0.03
C SER A 186 31.55 -1.56 -0.49
N LEU A 187 32.25 -0.88 0.44
CA LEU A 187 32.88 0.44 0.27
C LEU A 187 33.66 0.55 -1.06
N LEU A 188 33.04 1.05 -2.14
CA LEU A 188 33.65 1.72 -3.31
C LEU A 188 32.56 2.12 -4.35
N SER A 189 32.56 3.43 -4.69
CA SER A 189 31.85 4.15 -5.76
C SER A 189 30.31 4.32 -5.69
N ALA A 190 29.89 5.56 -5.47
CA ALA A 190 28.55 6.11 -5.64
C ALA A 190 27.84 5.72 -6.98
N GLU A 191 28.61 5.45 -8.04
CA GLU A 191 28.09 5.19 -9.39
C GLU A 191 27.40 3.81 -9.56
N VAL A 192 27.49 2.91 -8.56
CA VAL A 192 26.99 1.53 -8.66
C VAL A 192 25.47 1.45 -8.56
N PHE A 193 24.88 2.26 -7.68
CA PHE A 193 23.44 2.24 -7.39
C PHE A 193 22.64 3.20 -8.27
N SER A 194 23.25 4.30 -8.74
CA SER A 194 22.60 5.23 -9.69
C SER A 194 22.22 4.59 -11.02
N ASN A 195 22.74 3.39 -11.29
CA ASN A 195 22.48 2.65 -12.52
C ASN A 195 21.86 1.27 -12.24
N LEU A 196 21.42 0.97 -11.02
CA LEU A 196 20.74 -0.27 -10.65
C LEU A 196 19.25 0.01 -10.46
N ARG A 197 18.41 -0.64 -11.26
CA ARG A 197 16.96 -0.69 -11.10
C ARG A 197 16.61 -1.91 -10.27
N ILE A 198 15.67 -1.77 -9.34
CA ILE A 198 15.30 -2.81 -8.39
C ILE A 198 13.80 -2.99 -8.53
N PHE A 199 13.40 -4.10 -9.13
CA PHE A 199 12.00 -4.40 -9.43
C PHE A 199 11.33 -5.07 -8.24
N ALA A 200 11.98 -6.06 -7.63
CA ALA A 200 11.39 -6.76 -6.51
C ALA A 200 12.43 -7.39 -5.57
N ALA A 201 12.07 -7.54 -4.31
CA ALA A 201 12.63 -8.56 -3.43
C ALA A 201 11.72 -9.79 -3.47
N VAL A 202 12.30 -10.99 -3.52
CA VAL A 202 11.52 -12.24 -3.60
C VAL A 202 11.92 -13.20 -2.48
N ALA A 203 10.95 -13.89 -1.91
CA ALA A 203 11.18 -14.96 -0.94
C ALA A 203 10.04 -15.97 -0.99
N PHE A 204 10.34 -17.21 -1.41
CA PHE A 204 9.33 -18.25 -1.62
C PHE A 204 9.88 -19.65 -1.29
N PRO A 205 9.04 -20.61 -0.90
CA PRO A 205 9.50 -21.97 -0.57
C PRO A 205 10.05 -22.67 -1.82
N THR A 206 11.04 -23.55 -1.66
CA THR A 206 11.55 -24.37 -2.79
C THR A 206 10.52 -25.34 -3.39
N THR A 207 9.32 -25.38 -2.82
CA THR A 207 8.15 -26.16 -3.26
C THR A 207 7.01 -25.28 -3.75
N CYS A 208 7.25 -24.00 -4.06
CA CYS A 208 6.26 -23.05 -4.56
C CYS A 208 5.51 -23.55 -5.81
N SER A 209 6.13 -24.41 -6.61
CA SER A 209 5.51 -25.08 -7.75
C SER A 209 5.89 -26.56 -7.78
N SER A 210 4.93 -27.41 -8.11
CA SER A 210 5.17 -28.86 -8.27
C SER A 210 5.68 -29.14 -9.69
N PRO A 211 6.73 -29.95 -9.88
CA PRO A 211 7.25 -30.20 -11.22
C PRO A 211 6.22 -30.84 -12.15
N VAL A 212 5.95 -30.18 -13.28
CA VAL A 212 5.01 -30.63 -14.32
C VAL A 212 5.74 -31.19 -15.55
N SER A 213 5.05 -32.01 -16.33
CA SER A 213 5.57 -32.60 -17.58
C SER A 213 4.65 -32.22 -18.73
N THR A 214 5.22 -31.71 -19.82
CA THR A 214 4.45 -31.52 -21.06
C THR A 214 4.35 -32.85 -21.81
N THR A 215 3.25 -33.02 -22.54
CA THR A 215 3.06 -34.09 -23.52
C THR A 215 3.17 -33.59 -24.95
N VAL A 216 3.23 -32.27 -25.14
CA VAL A 216 3.31 -31.60 -26.44
C VAL A 216 4.75 -31.67 -26.96
N CYS A 217 4.89 -31.75 -28.27
CA CYS A 217 6.19 -31.85 -28.94
C CYS A 217 6.60 -30.51 -29.52
N GLY A 218 7.57 -29.85 -28.89
CA GLY A 218 8.07 -28.55 -29.35
C GLY A 218 7.32 -27.35 -28.81
N ASP A 219 6.65 -27.53 -27.68
CA ASP A 219 6.13 -26.52 -26.76
C ASP A 219 7.26 -25.54 -26.37
N TYR A 220 7.04 -24.27 -26.66
CA TYR A 220 7.96 -23.16 -26.37
C TYR A 220 7.68 -22.65 -24.96
N ILE A 221 8.74 -22.25 -24.27
CA ILE A 221 8.57 -21.58 -22.98
C ILE A 221 8.27 -20.10 -23.29
N SER A 222 7.00 -19.73 -23.31
CA SER A 222 6.48 -18.40 -23.63
C SER A 222 5.28 -18.04 -22.73
N GLY A 223 4.71 -16.85 -22.95
CA GLY A 223 3.51 -16.41 -22.26
C GLY A 223 3.75 -15.90 -20.85
N LEU A 224 2.68 -15.82 -20.07
CA LEU A 224 2.71 -15.19 -18.76
C LEU A 224 3.69 -15.84 -17.79
N GLY A 225 4.39 -14.98 -17.05
CA GLY A 225 5.39 -15.43 -16.10
C GLY A 225 6.63 -16.00 -16.78
N THR A 226 6.86 -15.71 -18.07
CA THR A 226 8.16 -15.99 -18.70
C THR A 226 8.97 -14.70 -18.90
N ASP A 227 10.29 -14.79 -18.80
CA ASP A 227 11.19 -13.68 -19.14
C ASP A 227 12.44 -14.23 -19.85
N ALA A 228 13.07 -13.39 -20.64
CA ALA A 228 14.28 -13.72 -21.39
C ALA A 228 15.50 -13.09 -20.73
N THR A 229 16.48 -13.90 -20.32
CA THR A 229 17.69 -13.43 -19.65
C THR A 229 18.88 -13.36 -20.62
N TYR A 230 19.80 -12.41 -20.42
CA TYR A 230 21.04 -12.33 -21.20
C TYR A 230 22.26 -12.02 -20.32
N TYR A 231 23.32 -12.81 -20.50
CA TYR A 231 24.55 -12.75 -19.72
C TYR A 231 25.79 -12.79 -20.63
N GLY A 232 26.56 -11.70 -20.67
CA GLY A 232 27.83 -11.62 -21.40
C GLY A 232 29.07 -11.76 -20.49
N SER A 233 30.21 -12.16 -21.04
CA SER A 233 31.52 -12.03 -20.37
C SER A 233 32.13 -10.65 -20.59
N VAL A 234 32.95 -10.15 -19.64
CA VAL A 234 33.69 -8.86 -19.80
C VAL A 234 34.62 -8.84 -21.01
N THR A 235 35.00 -10.02 -21.49
CA THR A 235 35.82 -10.19 -22.68
C THR A 235 35.01 -10.08 -23.97
N CYS A 236 33.68 -10.10 -23.93
CA CYS A 236 32.83 -9.91 -25.11
C CYS A 236 32.46 -8.45 -25.37
N VAL A 237 33.47 -7.64 -25.67
CA VAL A 237 33.28 -6.27 -26.15
C VAL A 237 32.64 -6.33 -27.54
N GLY A 238 31.33 -6.08 -27.61
CA GLY A 238 30.53 -6.14 -28.84
C GLY A 238 29.56 -7.32 -28.94
N CYS A 239 29.39 -8.16 -27.90
CA CYS A 239 28.25 -9.05 -27.87
C CYS A 239 26.95 -8.26 -27.66
N SER A 240 25.88 -8.65 -28.36
CA SER A 240 24.55 -8.06 -28.17
C SER A 240 23.47 -9.11 -28.39
N LEU A 241 22.33 -8.89 -27.73
CA LEU A 241 21.06 -9.53 -28.03
C LEU A 241 20.13 -8.42 -28.53
N THR A 242 19.51 -8.59 -29.70
CA THR A 242 18.44 -7.71 -30.19
C THR A 242 17.12 -8.46 -30.22
N ASP A 243 16.02 -7.73 -30.08
CA ASP A 243 14.65 -8.27 -30.22
C ASP A 243 14.37 -9.39 -29.20
N ARG A 244 14.81 -9.18 -27.95
CA ARG A 244 14.74 -10.16 -26.85
C ARG A 244 13.31 -10.62 -26.54
N ALA A 245 12.33 -9.72 -26.59
CA ALA A 245 10.93 -10.02 -26.29
C ALA A 245 10.38 -11.15 -27.17
N ASN A 246 10.91 -11.28 -28.39
CA ASN A 246 10.57 -12.36 -29.34
C ASN A 246 10.94 -13.78 -28.85
N LEU A 247 11.61 -13.93 -27.70
CA LEU A 247 11.92 -15.25 -27.14
C LEU A 247 10.81 -15.81 -26.25
N VAL A 248 9.85 -14.98 -25.88
CA VAL A 248 8.80 -15.27 -24.88
C VAL A 248 7.41 -14.81 -25.32
N ASN A 249 7.27 -14.19 -26.51
CA ASN A 249 6.04 -13.57 -27.00
C ASN A 249 5.04 -14.53 -27.68
N GLY A 250 5.19 -15.85 -27.49
CA GLY A 250 4.32 -16.87 -28.11
C GLY A 250 4.45 -17.02 -29.64
N ASN A 251 5.13 -16.10 -30.33
CA ASN A 251 5.28 -16.16 -31.78
C ASN A 251 6.56 -16.90 -32.20
N ASN A 252 6.40 -18.19 -32.51
CA ASN A 252 7.44 -19.10 -32.97
C ASN A 252 8.08 -18.71 -34.32
N ALA A 253 7.53 -17.74 -35.05
CA ALA A 253 8.12 -17.17 -36.27
C ALA A 253 9.16 -16.09 -35.96
N ASP A 254 8.99 -15.37 -34.86
CA ASP A 254 9.88 -14.29 -34.44
C ASP A 254 11.17 -14.83 -33.82
N TYR A 255 12.17 -13.97 -33.72
CA TYR A 255 13.47 -14.36 -33.18
C TYR A 255 14.23 -13.18 -32.59
N ALA A 256 15.04 -13.48 -31.57
CA ALA A 256 16.10 -12.61 -31.11
C ALA A 256 17.39 -12.89 -31.89
N THR A 257 18.23 -11.86 -32.09
CA THR A 257 19.53 -12.02 -32.74
C THR A 257 20.68 -11.92 -31.73
N LEU A 258 21.34 -13.05 -31.48
CA LEU A 258 22.56 -13.11 -30.68
C LEU A 258 23.79 -12.87 -31.57
N SER A 259 24.46 -11.75 -31.34
CA SER A 259 25.74 -11.42 -31.98
C SER A 259 26.90 -11.64 -31.02
N VAL A 260 27.86 -12.49 -31.39
CA VAL A 260 29.09 -12.74 -30.61
C VAL A 260 30.31 -12.34 -31.44
N VAL A 261 31.02 -11.28 -31.01
CA VAL A 261 32.21 -10.77 -31.71
C VAL A 261 33.46 -11.54 -31.28
N ALA A 262 34.36 -11.83 -32.23
CA ALA A 262 35.59 -12.56 -31.97
C ALA A 262 36.54 -11.79 -31.02
N GLY A 263 36.97 -12.44 -29.94
CA GLY A 263 37.86 -11.88 -28.92
C GLY A 263 38.59 -12.98 -28.11
N ALA A 264 39.29 -12.59 -27.05
CA ALA A 264 39.94 -13.54 -26.14
C ALA A 264 38.87 -14.20 -25.23
N ALA A 265 38.33 -15.34 -25.68
CA ALA A 265 37.31 -16.13 -24.97
C ALA A 265 36.03 -15.35 -24.57
N PRO A 266 35.31 -14.72 -25.50
CA PRO A 266 34.00 -14.17 -25.21
C PRO A 266 33.00 -15.31 -24.99
N THR A 267 32.19 -15.19 -23.94
CA THR A 267 31.04 -16.06 -23.68
C THR A 267 29.78 -15.21 -23.61
N ALA A 268 28.72 -15.65 -24.29
CA ALA A 268 27.39 -15.07 -24.16
C ALA A 268 26.40 -16.19 -23.83
N SER A 269 25.47 -15.93 -22.93
CA SER A 269 24.41 -16.84 -22.52
C SER A 269 23.08 -16.11 -22.68
N VAL A 270 22.11 -16.74 -23.33
CA VAL A 270 20.72 -16.27 -23.42
C VAL A 270 19.85 -17.32 -22.75
N GLY A 271 18.93 -16.91 -21.90
CA GLY A 271 18.02 -17.80 -21.19
C GLY A 271 16.57 -17.43 -21.40
N VAL A 272 15.70 -18.40 -21.19
CA VAL A 272 14.26 -18.19 -21.01
C VAL A 272 13.91 -18.84 -19.67
N ILE A 273 13.41 -18.03 -18.75
CA ILE A 273 12.97 -18.44 -17.41
C ILE A 273 11.46 -18.42 -17.37
N ASP A 274 10.91 -19.44 -16.73
CA ASP A 274 9.51 -19.55 -16.34
C ASP A 274 9.43 -19.33 -14.83
N THR A 275 8.77 -18.25 -14.42
CA THR A 275 8.60 -17.84 -13.04
C THR A 275 7.41 -18.53 -12.39
N LYS A 276 6.44 -19.05 -13.15
CA LYS A 276 5.23 -19.70 -12.62
C LYS A 276 5.35 -21.23 -12.59
N LYS A 277 6.12 -21.84 -13.50
CA LYS A 277 6.20 -23.30 -13.73
C LYS A 277 7.58 -23.87 -13.41
N VAL A 278 7.59 -25.07 -12.83
CA VAL A 278 8.79 -25.91 -12.75
C VAL A 278 8.59 -27.13 -13.62
N TYR A 279 9.52 -27.38 -14.54
CA TYR A 279 9.51 -28.55 -15.42
C TYR A 279 10.18 -29.75 -14.74
N ALA A 280 9.54 -30.92 -14.84
CA ALA A 280 10.03 -32.17 -14.28
C ALA A 280 11.25 -32.71 -15.05
N SER A 281 12.05 -33.54 -14.37
CA SER A 281 13.11 -34.32 -15.00
C SER A 281 12.54 -35.33 -16.00
N GLY A 282 13.32 -35.69 -17.04
CA GLY A 282 12.93 -36.67 -18.06
C GLY A 282 12.26 -36.06 -19.29
N GLN A 283 12.12 -34.74 -19.30
CA GLN A 283 11.70 -33.91 -20.43
C GLN A 283 12.90 -33.60 -21.31
N ARG A 284 12.71 -33.31 -22.59
CA ARG A 284 13.77 -32.76 -23.45
C ARG A 284 13.66 -31.24 -23.43
N ALA A 285 14.75 -30.56 -23.10
CA ALA A 285 14.81 -29.10 -23.04
C ALA A 285 15.93 -28.56 -23.93
N GLY A 286 15.73 -27.39 -24.52
CA GLY A 286 16.70 -26.81 -25.45
C GLY A 286 16.29 -25.48 -26.08
N PHE A 287 16.95 -25.13 -27.19
CA PHE A 287 16.67 -23.94 -27.98
C PHE A 287 16.44 -24.27 -29.46
N VAL A 288 15.57 -23.49 -30.11
CA VAL A 288 15.42 -23.48 -31.56
C VAL A 288 16.23 -22.32 -32.15
N ILE A 289 17.13 -22.63 -33.09
CA ILE A 289 18.12 -21.67 -33.61
C ILE A 289 18.25 -21.72 -35.14
N SER A 290 18.70 -20.63 -35.75
CA SER A 290 19.13 -20.61 -37.16
C SER A 290 20.29 -19.64 -37.41
N LYS A 291 20.83 -19.63 -38.64
CA LYS A 291 21.84 -18.66 -39.08
C LYS A 291 21.20 -17.63 -40.00
N GLU A 292 21.66 -16.37 -39.89
CA GLU A 292 21.09 -15.23 -40.62
C GLU A 292 21.14 -15.37 -42.16
N ALA A 293 22.13 -16.09 -42.71
CA ALA A 293 22.23 -16.29 -44.15
C ALA A 293 21.22 -17.35 -44.64
N ALA A 294 20.45 -17.02 -45.68
CA ALA A 294 19.50 -17.94 -46.31
C ALA A 294 20.18 -19.28 -46.67
N ASN A 295 19.52 -20.39 -46.34
CA ASN A 295 20.01 -21.77 -46.51
C ASN A 295 21.31 -22.11 -45.75
N ALA A 296 21.72 -21.34 -44.74
CA ALA A 296 22.91 -21.63 -43.95
C ALA A 296 22.56 -22.32 -42.61
N LEU A 297 23.23 -23.43 -42.31
CA LEU A 297 23.18 -24.10 -41.02
C LEU A 297 24.44 -23.82 -40.21
N LEU A 298 24.38 -24.01 -38.88
CA LEU A 298 25.59 -23.99 -38.06
C LEU A 298 26.45 -25.21 -38.39
N SER A 299 27.70 -24.98 -38.79
CA SER A 299 28.65 -26.07 -39.05
C SER A 299 28.94 -26.87 -37.76
N ALA A 300 29.36 -28.13 -37.88
CA ALA A 300 29.73 -28.96 -36.73
C ALA A 300 30.78 -28.28 -35.81
N ASN A 301 31.70 -27.50 -36.38
CA ASN A 301 32.69 -26.74 -35.62
C ASN A 301 32.07 -25.55 -34.86
N ALA A 302 31.04 -24.92 -35.41
CA ALA A 302 30.29 -23.87 -34.73
C ALA A 302 29.41 -24.45 -33.62
N LEU A 303 28.74 -25.58 -33.86
CA LEU A 303 27.92 -26.26 -32.84
C LEU A 303 28.73 -26.71 -31.62
N ASN A 304 30.00 -27.12 -31.81
CA ASN A 304 30.89 -27.47 -30.68
C ASN A 304 31.20 -26.32 -29.72
N THR A 305 30.85 -25.09 -30.07
CA THR A 305 30.98 -23.91 -29.19
C THR A 305 29.74 -23.64 -28.35
N ILE A 306 28.63 -24.33 -28.63
CA ILE A 306 27.34 -24.12 -27.97
C ILE A 306 27.15 -25.13 -26.84
N THR A 307 26.66 -24.66 -25.70
CA THR A 307 26.25 -25.45 -24.54
C THR A 307 24.79 -25.11 -24.22
N ILE A 308 23.96 -26.13 -24.00
CA ILE A 308 22.62 -25.94 -23.41
C ILE A 308 22.74 -26.21 -21.92
N GLU A 309 22.26 -25.27 -21.11
CA GLU A 309 22.27 -25.32 -19.65
C GLU A 309 20.82 -25.25 -19.14
N THR A 310 20.50 -25.97 -18.06
CA THR A 310 19.21 -25.85 -17.36
C THR A 310 19.44 -25.37 -15.94
N TYR A 311 18.53 -24.55 -15.42
CA TYR A 311 18.63 -23.94 -14.10
C TYR A 311 17.32 -24.14 -13.33
N LEU A 312 17.43 -24.26 -12.02
CA LEU A 312 16.30 -24.24 -11.09
C LEU A 312 16.55 -23.13 -10.08
N PHE A 313 15.70 -22.11 -10.09
CA PHE A 313 15.77 -20.95 -9.19
C PHE A 313 17.16 -20.26 -9.18
N GLY A 314 17.75 -20.11 -10.38
CA GLY A 314 19.10 -19.54 -10.56
C GLY A 314 20.25 -20.52 -10.31
N THR A 315 19.98 -21.73 -9.83
CA THR A 315 21.01 -22.78 -9.60
C THR A 315 21.16 -23.69 -10.81
N LEU A 316 22.37 -23.78 -11.36
CA LEU A 316 22.69 -24.67 -12.49
C LEU A 316 22.38 -26.13 -12.13
N GLN A 317 21.54 -26.78 -12.94
CA GLN A 317 21.17 -28.18 -12.83
C GLN A 317 22.06 -29.04 -13.73
N GLU A 318 22.03 -28.76 -15.03
CA GLU A 318 22.72 -29.57 -16.04
C GLU A 318 23.31 -28.70 -17.16
N ALA A 319 24.40 -29.15 -17.76
CA ALA A 319 25.04 -28.49 -18.91
C ALA A 319 25.51 -29.54 -19.91
N LYS A 320 25.10 -29.43 -21.19
CA LYS A 320 25.42 -30.40 -22.26
C LYS A 320 25.94 -29.69 -23.50
N SER A 321 26.91 -30.30 -24.20
CA SER A 321 27.56 -29.73 -25.40
C SER A 321 27.79 -30.82 -26.47
N PRO A 322 27.75 -30.51 -27.78
CA PRO A 322 27.84 -31.53 -28.84
C PRO A 322 29.16 -32.31 -28.89
N GLY A 323 30.24 -31.73 -28.35
CA GLY A 323 31.60 -32.31 -28.41
C GLY A 323 31.90 -33.40 -27.37
N ASP A 324 31.00 -33.66 -26.42
CA ASP A 324 31.21 -34.64 -25.36
C ASP A 324 30.43 -35.95 -25.64
N PRO A 325 31.12 -37.09 -25.84
CA PRO A 325 30.48 -38.37 -26.17
C PRO A 325 29.61 -38.95 -25.04
N THR A 326 29.64 -38.36 -23.84
CA THR A 326 28.79 -38.73 -22.70
C THR A 326 27.61 -37.76 -22.46
N ASN A 327 27.60 -36.62 -23.17
CA ASN A 327 26.69 -35.48 -22.97
C ASN A 327 26.13 -34.97 -24.31
N VAL A 328 25.60 -35.90 -25.10
CA VAL A 328 25.21 -35.64 -26.50
C VAL A 328 23.96 -34.76 -26.56
N LEU A 329 24.10 -33.56 -27.15
CA LEU A 329 22.96 -32.77 -27.59
C LEU A 329 22.27 -33.46 -28.78
N ASN A 330 20.96 -33.57 -28.70
CA ASN A 330 20.12 -34.02 -29.80
C ASN A 330 19.90 -32.83 -30.72
N LEU A 331 20.18 -33.03 -32.00
CA LEU A 331 19.90 -32.09 -33.06
C LEU A 331 18.77 -32.67 -33.92
N SER A 332 17.72 -31.87 -34.12
CA SER A 332 16.69 -32.16 -35.13
C SER A 332 16.58 -30.97 -36.09
N LEU A 333 16.17 -31.25 -37.32
CA LEU A 333 15.85 -30.22 -38.30
C LEU A 333 14.37 -29.82 -38.14
N LEU A 334 14.08 -28.53 -38.10
CA LEU A 334 12.73 -27.95 -38.03
C LEU A 334 12.54 -26.92 -39.15
N GLY A 335 11.30 -26.65 -39.57
CA GLY A 335 11.04 -25.60 -40.57
C GLY A 335 11.64 -25.93 -41.94
N VAL A 336 11.59 -27.18 -42.36
CA VAL A 336 12.23 -27.67 -43.59
C VAL A 336 11.68 -27.04 -44.88
N ASN A 337 10.46 -26.50 -44.83
CA ASN A 337 9.79 -25.81 -45.95
C ASN A 337 9.92 -24.28 -45.89
N THR A 338 10.67 -23.74 -44.92
CA THR A 338 10.85 -22.29 -44.76
C THR A 338 12.09 -21.79 -45.51
N THR A 339 12.15 -20.48 -45.77
CA THR A 339 13.31 -19.85 -46.47
C THR A 339 14.60 -19.94 -45.64
N ILE A 340 14.49 -20.15 -44.32
CA ILE A 340 15.61 -20.25 -43.38
C ILE A 340 15.38 -21.46 -42.47
N PRO A 341 16.09 -22.58 -42.68
CA PRO A 341 15.88 -23.80 -41.91
C PRO A 341 16.23 -23.59 -40.43
N LYS A 342 15.36 -24.07 -39.53
CA LYS A 342 15.55 -24.01 -38.09
C LYS A 342 16.22 -25.31 -37.58
N GLN A 343 17.00 -25.21 -36.52
CA GLN A 343 17.65 -26.35 -35.85
C GLN A 343 17.21 -26.41 -34.39
N LYS A 344 16.70 -27.55 -33.96
CA LYS A 344 16.34 -27.82 -32.56
C LYS A 344 17.53 -28.43 -31.85
N LEU A 345 18.03 -27.77 -30.80
CA LEU A 345 19.20 -28.22 -30.02
C LEU A 345 18.80 -28.46 -28.56
N GLY A 346 18.86 -29.69 -28.06
CA GLY A 346 18.49 -29.98 -26.66
C GLY A 346 18.89 -31.36 -26.14
N PHE A 347 18.59 -31.65 -24.89
CA PHE A 347 18.87 -32.94 -24.25
C PHE A 347 17.76 -33.36 -23.31
N VAL A 348 17.67 -34.66 -23.01
CA VAL A 348 16.74 -35.18 -22.01
C VAL A 348 17.30 -34.86 -20.63
N THR A 349 16.60 -34.02 -19.88
CA THR A 349 16.96 -33.60 -18.53
C THR A 349 16.86 -34.76 -17.56
N THR A 350 17.71 -34.77 -16.54
CA THR A 350 17.67 -35.71 -15.41
C THR A 350 17.32 -35.04 -14.09
N LEU A 351 17.27 -33.71 -14.07
CA LEU A 351 16.88 -32.87 -12.94
C LEU A 351 15.76 -31.89 -13.35
N PRO A 352 14.91 -31.47 -12.39
CA PRO A 352 13.89 -30.45 -12.65
C PRO A 352 14.54 -29.08 -12.89
N PHE A 353 13.86 -28.22 -13.65
CA PHE A 353 14.37 -26.90 -14.04
C PHE A 353 13.20 -25.94 -14.28
N ASN A 354 13.45 -24.64 -14.21
CA ASN A 354 12.51 -23.59 -14.60
C ASN A 354 13.13 -22.59 -15.59
N GLU A 355 14.38 -22.79 -15.98
CA GLU A 355 15.05 -21.94 -16.95
C GLU A 355 15.95 -22.80 -17.86
N VAL A 356 15.91 -22.49 -19.16
CA VAL A 356 16.79 -23.08 -20.17
C VAL A 356 17.68 -21.98 -20.73
N ARG A 357 18.99 -22.22 -20.80
CA ARG A 357 19.97 -21.28 -21.37
C ARG A 357 20.74 -21.87 -22.53
N ILE A 358 20.98 -21.08 -23.57
CA ILE A 358 21.95 -21.34 -24.63
C ILE A 358 23.19 -20.47 -24.41
N LYS A 359 24.34 -21.14 -24.28
CA LYS A 359 25.63 -20.51 -24.03
C LYS A 359 26.59 -20.74 -25.19
N VAL A 360 27.20 -19.67 -25.68
CA VAL A 360 28.14 -19.69 -26.80
C VAL A 360 29.55 -19.35 -26.29
N ASN A 361 30.50 -20.28 -26.44
CA ASN A 361 31.89 -20.14 -26.04
C ASN A 361 32.80 -19.93 -27.27
N SER A 362 33.19 -18.70 -27.59
CA SER A 362 33.98 -18.46 -28.80
C SER A 362 35.48 -18.74 -28.59
N LEU A 363 35.98 -19.83 -29.18
CA LEU A 363 37.41 -20.08 -29.41
C LEU A 363 37.76 -19.66 -30.85
N ALA A 364 38.11 -18.39 -31.05
CA ALA A 364 38.78 -17.86 -32.26
C ALA A 364 38.13 -18.08 -33.65
N THR A 365 36.87 -18.52 -33.74
CA THR A 365 36.15 -18.67 -35.02
C THR A 365 34.91 -17.76 -35.06
N VAL A 366 34.76 -16.99 -36.13
CA VAL A 366 33.59 -16.11 -36.35
C VAL A 366 32.40 -17.00 -36.74
N ILE A 367 31.51 -17.29 -35.80
CA ILE A 367 30.30 -18.09 -36.03
C ILE A 367 29.25 -17.28 -36.83
N GLY A 368 29.32 -15.94 -36.74
CA GLY A 368 28.30 -15.00 -37.23
C GLY A 368 27.16 -14.87 -36.23
N PRO A 369 26.20 -13.95 -36.46
CA PRO A 369 25.01 -13.84 -35.64
C PRO A 369 24.15 -15.11 -35.72
N ILE A 370 23.55 -15.48 -34.59
CA ILE A 370 22.66 -16.63 -34.42
C ILE A 370 21.26 -16.06 -34.15
N ARG A 371 20.25 -16.57 -34.87
CA ARG A 371 18.85 -16.30 -34.57
C ARG A 371 18.36 -17.31 -33.56
N LEU A 372 17.74 -16.83 -32.49
CA LEU A 372 17.16 -17.61 -31.42
C LEU A 372 15.65 -17.43 -31.49
N TYR A 373 14.89 -18.49 -31.73
CA TYR A 373 13.43 -18.43 -31.83
C TYR A 373 12.73 -18.65 -30.49
N GLY A 374 13.44 -19.23 -29.51
CA GLY A 374 12.89 -19.50 -28.19
C GLY A 374 13.51 -20.75 -27.55
N ALA A 375 13.28 -20.90 -26.25
CA ALA A 375 13.54 -22.14 -25.54
C ALA A 375 12.33 -23.06 -25.70
N PHE A 376 12.56 -24.38 -25.69
CA PHE A 376 11.48 -25.36 -25.75
C PHE A 376 11.61 -26.39 -24.64
N VAL A 377 10.47 -26.99 -24.31
CA VAL A 377 10.35 -28.21 -23.52
C VAL A 377 9.47 -29.21 -24.27
N GLU A 378 9.78 -30.50 -24.20
CA GLU A 378 8.94 -31.52 -24.83
C GLU A 378 9.08 -32.89 -24.15
N ALA A 379 8.12 -33.77 -24.42
CA ALA A 379 8.21 -35.15 -23.99
C ALA A 379 9.42 -35.87 -24.63
N SER A 380 10.12 -36.71 -23.85
CA SER A 380 11.24 -37.50 -24.37
C SER A 380 10.86 -38.53 -25.45
N SER A 381 9.56 -38.82 -25.60
CA SER A 381 8.98 -39.64 -26.66
C SER A 381 8.82 -38.94 -28.00
N CYS A 382 8.99 -37.62 -28.08
CA CYS A 382 8.87 -36.86 -29.32
C CYS A 382 9.85 -37.38 -30.38
N THR A 383 9.34 -37.60 -31.59
CA THR A 383 10.09 -38.16 -32.72
C THR A 383 10.59 -37.06 -33.64
N ASN A 384 11.63 -37.31 -34.43
CA ASN A 384 12.19 -36.35 -35.38
C ASN A 384 11.35 -36.18 -36.65
N CYS A 385 10.10 -36.65 -36.66
CA CYS A 385 9.14 -36.51 -37.74
C CYS A 385 9.51 -37.16 -39.09
N GLU A 386 10.67 -37.80 -39.19
CA GLU A 386 11.15 -38.46 -40.39
C GLU A 386 10.36 -39.74 -40.67
N LYS A 387 9.82 -39.84 -41.88
CA LYS A 387 9.20 -41.06 -42.42
C LYS A 387 10.11 -41.65 -43.49
N ALA A 388 10.80 -42.72 -43.14
CA ALA A 388 11.65 -43.43 -44.08
C ALA A 388 10.84 -44.09 -45.21
N LEU A 389 11.39 -44.07 -46.43
CA LEU A 389 10.85 -44.77 -47.59
C LEU A 389 11.26 -46.25 -47.51
N ASP A 390 10.46 -47.05 -46.80
CA ASP A 390 10.76 -48.44 -46.44
C ASP A 390 10.11 -49.43 -47.42
N ALA A 391 10.89 -50.42 -47.87
CA ALA A 391 10.40 -51.51 -48.73
C ALA A 391 9.38 -52.42 -48.02
N ASN A 392 9.34 -52.40 -46.69
CA ASN A 392 8.37 -53.15 -45.88
C ASN A 392 7.13 -52.32 -45.50
N SER A 393 7.13 -51.00 -45.79
CA SER A 393 5.97 -50.15 -45.56
C SER A 393 4.91 -50.35 -46.65
N THR A 394 3.64 -50.18 -46.31
CA THR A 394 2.50 -50.24 -47.24
C THR A 394 1.80 -48.88 -47.32
N GLY A 395 1.48 -48.42 -48.53
CA GLY A 395 0.80 -47.13 -48.74
C GLY A 395 1.77 -45.99 -49.03
N LYS A 396 1.42 -44.77 -48.59
CA LYS A 396 2.32 -43.61 -48.61
C LYS A 396 3.57 -43.98 -47.79
N TYR A 397 4.77 -43.72 -48.30
CA TYR A 397 6.08 -44.17 -47.77
C TYR A 397 6.55 -45.61 -48.12
N SER A 398 5.86 -46.33 -49.01
CA SER A 398 6.37 -47.61 -49.52
C SER A 398 7.54 -47.35 -50.48
N GLY A 399 8.77 -47.65 -50.09
CA GLY A 399 9.98 -47.31 -50.83
C GLY A 399 10.58 -48.46 -51.63
N THR A 400 10.88 -48.26 -52.92
CA THR A 400 11.64 -49.24 -53.73
C THR A 400 12.84 -48.63 -54.45
N ILE A 401 13.94 -49.39 -54.50
CA ILE A 401 15.12 -49.00 -55.28
C ILE A 401 14.79 -49.08 -56.78
N GLN A 402 14.89 -47.94 -57.46
CA GLN A 402 14.71 -47.88 -58.90
C GLN A 402 16.02 -48.25 -59.62
N GLN A 403 15.97 -49.39 -60.30
CA GLN A 403 17.08 -49.92 -61.10
C GLN A 403 16.95 -49.48 -62.57
N ASN A 404 18.08 -49.35 -63.25
CA ASN A 404 18.07 -49.09 -64.70
C ASN A 404 17.59 -50.32 -65.46
N THR A 405 16.67 -50.14 -66.40
CA THR A 405 16.17 -51.24 -67.22
C THR A 405 17.06 -51.61 -68.40
N SER A 406 18.09 -50.82 -68.77
CA SER A 406 19.19 -51.21 -69.71
C SER A 406 20.16 -50.05 -69.97
N CYS A 407 21.28 -49.91 -69.25
CA CYS A 407 22.41 -49.05 -69.69
C CYS A 407 23.70 -49.39 -68.94
N GLY A 408 24.87 -49.18 -69.59
CA GLY A 408 26.20 -49.39 -68.99
C GLY A 408 26.90 -48.07 -68.63
N ILE A 409 28.21 -48.13 -68.32
CA ILE A 409 29.10 -47.07 -67.76
C ILE A 409 29.08 -45.67 -68.45
N LEU A 410 28.42 -45.50 -69.61
CA LEU A 410 28.43 -44.28 -70.43
C LEU A 410 27.12 -43.43 -70.37
N CYS A 411 26.19 -43.73 -69.46
CA CYS A 411 24.85 -43.14 -69.49
C CYS A 411 24.71 -41.94 -68.53
N THR A 412 24.14 -40.85 -69.03
CA THR A 412 23.95 -39.61 -68.25
C THR A 412 22.62 -39.57 -67.50
N ASN A 413 21.67 -40.46 -67.80
CA ASN A 413 20.24 -40.38 -67.41
C ASN A 413 19.78 -41.58 -66.56
N SER A 414 20.69 -42.14 -65.78
CA SER A 414 20.50 -43.37 -65.01
C SER A 414 20.04 -43.12 -63.57
N PHE A 415 19.22 -44.03 -63.02
CA PHE A 415 18.63 -43.97 -61.67
C PHE A 415 19.56 -44.51 -60.57
N THR A 416 19.96 -45.78 -60.60
CA THR A 416 20.85 -46.38 -59.58
C THR A 416 22.03 -47.10 -60.23
N GLU A 417 23.23 -46.50 -60.23
CA GLU A 417 24.46 -47.09 -60.76
C GLU A 417 25.74 -46.31 -60.40
N LEU A 418 26.90 -46.89 -60.74
CA LEU A 418 28.17 -46.16 -60.91
C LEU A 418 28.25 -45.60 -62.34
N TYR A 419 28.70 -44.35 -62.48
CA TYR A 419 28.89 -43.69 -63.78
C TYR A 419 30.28 -43.06 -63.89
N GLY A 420 30.81 -42.81 -65.11
CA GLY A 420 32.05 -42.07 -65.34
C GLY A 420 33.02 -42.68 -66.35
N ILE A 421 33.93 -41.87 -66.91
CA ILE A 421 34.83 -42.26 -68.01
C ILE A 421 36.02 -43.12 -67.52
N LEU A 422 36.48 -42.89 -66.28
CA LEU A 422 37.55 -43.65 -65.63
C LEU A 422 37.27 -43.75 -64.13
N SER A 423 36.96 -44.96 -63.65
CA SER A 423 36.64 -45.27 -62.26
C SER A 423 37.44 -46.51 -61.85
N LEU A 424 38.65 -46.29 -61.33
CA LEU A 424 39.53 -47.37 -60.88
C LEU A 424 39.40 -47.52 -59.36
N GLY A 425 38.83 -48.65 -58.92
CA GLY A 425 38.65 -48.98 -57.51
C GLY A 425 37.40 -48.38 -56.86
N SER A 426 36.51 -47.73 -57.62
CA SER A 426 35.19 -47.33 -57.09
C SER A 426 34.26 -48.54 -57.02
N SER A 427 33.40 -48.58 -56.00
CA SER A 427 32.37 -49.62 -55.85
C SER A 427 31.12 -49.05 -55.21
N LEU A 428 29.96 -49.57 -55.62
CA LEU A 428 28.67 -49.28 -55.00
C LEU A 428 28.04 -50.63 -54.61
N THR A 429 27.81 -50.84 -53.31
CA THR A 429 27.32 -52.12 -52.78
C THR A 429 26.19 -51.91 -51.79
N ASN A 430 25.32 -52.91 -51.64
CA ASN A 430 24.21 -52.93 -50.69
C ASN A 430 23.17 -51.81 -50.90
N THR A 431 22.89 -51.41 -52.15
CA THR A 431 21.93 -50.33 -52.47
C THR A 431 20.52 -50.63 -51.98
N ASP A 432 20.15 -51.90 -51.86
CA ASP A 432 18.90 -52.40 -51.29
C ASP A 432 18.70 -52.01 -49.81
N ARG A 433 19.78 -51.68 -49.10
CA ARG A 433 19.71 -51.27 -47.70
C ARG A 433 19.19 -49.85 -47.51
N VAL A 434 19.18 -49.01 -48.56
CA VAL A 434 18.64 -47.63 -48.49
C VAL A 434 17.13 -47.58 -48.29
N THR A 435 16.44 -48.70 -48.49
CA THR A 435 15.01 -48.87 -48.20
C THR A 435 14.78 -49.86 -47.05
N ASN A 436 15.80 -50.13 -46.22
CA ASN A 436 15.70 -50.99 -45.03
C ASN A 436 16.01 -50.16 -43.79
N THR A 437 15.00 -49.93 -42.97
CA THR A 437 15.03 -49.02 -41.82
C THR A 437 15.68 -49.62 -40.57
N THR A 438 16.31 -50.79 -40.68
CA THR A 438 17.05 -51.39 -39.57
C THR A 438 18.23 -50.49 -39.16
N LEU A 439 18.30 -50.13 -37.88
CA LEU A 439 19.31 -49.21 -37.34
C LEU A 439 20.75 -49.66 -37.70
N GLY A 440 21.44 -48.87 -38.53
CA GLY A 440 22.83 -49.11 -38.91
C GLY A 440 23.05 -49.89 -40.22
N ASP A 441 21.98 -50.24 -40.95
CA ASP A 441 22.11 -50.72 -42.33
C ASP A 441 22.39 -49.56 -43.30
N TYR A 442 23.31 -49.77 -44.26
CA TYR A 442 23.68 -48.75 -45.24
C TYR A 442 24.20 -49.35 -46.55
N ALA A 443 23.99 -48.61 -47.64
CA ALA A 443 24.74 -48.76 -48.87
C ALA A 443 26.13 -48.12 -48.73
N THR A 444 27.11 -48.68 -49.43
CA THR A 444 28.50 -48.20 -49.39
C THR A 444 28.93 -47.76 -50.77
N TYR A 445 29.40 -46.51 -50.89
CA TYR A 445 30.04 -45.98 -52.08
C TYR A 445 31.52 -45.66 -51.80
N ASN A 446 32.41 -46.40 -52.44
CA ASN A 446 33.84 -46.12 -52.43
C ASN A 446 34.19 -45.26 -53.65
N THR A 447 34.77 -44.08 -53.46
CA THR A 447 34.99 -43.13 -54.56
C THR A 447 36.09 -43.55 -55.54
N GLY A 448 37.09 -44.33 -55.10
CA GLY A 448 38.23 -44.78 -55.91
C GLY A 448 39.02 -43.63 -56.57
N ILE A 449 39.99 -43.96 -57.43
CA ILE A 449 40.63 -42.94 -58.28
C ILE A 449 39.75 -42.76 -59.50
N SER A 450 39.09 -41.61 -59.59
CA SER A 450 38.14 -41.35 -60.66
C SER A 450 38.11 -39.90 -61.12
N VAL A 451 37.79 -39.68 -62.40
CA VAL A 451 37.65 -38.37 -63.02
C VAL A 451 36.29 -38.29 -63.70
N GLY A 452 35.42 -37.41 -63.21
CA GLY A 452 34.05 -37.28 -63.70
C GLY A 452 33.22 -38.55 -63.50
N ALA A 453 33.45 -39.26 -62.40
CA ALA A 453 32.69 -40.45 -62.02
C ALA A 453 31.86 -40.19 -60.76
N GLY A 454 30.87 -41.03 -60.48
CA GLY A 454 30.03 -40.90 -59.29
C GLY A 454 29.18 -42.13 -59.05
N ALA A 455 28.40 -42.09 -57.97
CA ALA A 455 27.36 -43.06 -57.68
C ALA A 455 26.00 -42.38 -57.57
N ARG A 456 24.97 -43.04 -58.09
CA ARG A 456 23.56 -42.65 -57.92
C ARG A 456 22.79 -43.75 -57.22
N ILE A 457 21.90 -43.36 -56.31
CA ILE A 457 20.87 -44.24 -55.75
C ILE A 457 19.55 -43.50 -55.85
N THR A 458 18.53 -44.14 -56.44
CA THR A 458 17.18 -43.59 -56.56
C THR A 458 16.18 -44.46 -55.80
N VAL A 459 15.39 -43.83 -54.93
CA VAL A 459 14.28 -44.45 -54.21
C VAL A 459 12.97 -43.89 -54.75
N LYS A 460 12.07 -44.78 -55.15
CA LYS A 460 10.70 -44.45 -55.55
C LYS A 460 9.74 -44.74 -54.41
N ASN A 461 8.86 -43.79 -54.14
CA ASN A 461 7.66 -44.02 -53.36
C ASN A 461 6.61 -44.69 -54.28
N ASP A 462 6.16 -45.88 -53.90
CA ASP A 462 5.12 -46.64 -54.59
C ASP A 462 3.70 -46.31 -54.09
N GLY A 463 3.61 -45.42 -53.10
CA GLY A 463 2.36 -44.85 -52.61
C GLY A 463 1.87 -43.64 -53.42
N THR A 464 1.22 -42.69 -52.76
CA THR A 464 0.77 -41.42 -53.35
C THR A 464 1.92 -40.42 -53.43
N ASP A 465 1.95 -39.61 -54.50
CA ASP A 465 2.91 -38.52 -54.69
C ASP A 465 3.03 -37.61 -53.45
N PHE A 466 4.22 -37.07 -53.25
CA PHE A 466 4.49 -36.04 -52.24
C PHE A 466 4.13 -34.65 -52.76
N THR A 467 3.66 -33.80 -51.85
CA THR A 467 3.08 -32.50 -52.17
C THR A 467 4.16 -31.44 -52.41
N ALA A 468 3.96 -30.61 -53.42
CA ALA A 468 4.86 -29.51 -53.77
C ALA A 468 4.98 -28.49 -52.62
N GLY A 469 6.20 -28.11 -52.24
CA GLY A 469 6.48 -27.08 -51.24
C GLY A 469 6.18 -27.47 -49.79
N LYS A 470 5.67 -28.69 -49.56
CA LYS A 470 5.13 -29.19 -48.29
C LYS A 470 5.81 -30.46 -47.79
N THR A 471 6.83 -30.91 -48.51
CA THR A 471 7.55 -32.14 -48.19
C THR A 471 9.03 -31.93 -48.35
N PHE A 472 9.77 -32.05 -47.25
CA PHE A 472 11.21 -32.18 -47.30
C PHE A 472 11.59 -33.61 -47.63
N VAL A 473 12.59 -33.77 -48.49
CA VAL A 473 13.09 -35.09 -48.86
C VAL A 473 14.61 -35.13 -48.78
N GLY A 474 15.13 -36.22 -48.22
CA GLY A 474 16.56 -36.33 -47.99
C GLY A 474 17.07 -37.75 -47.80
N PHE A 475 18.37 -37.83 -47.50
CA PHE A 475 19.08 -39.06 -47.18
C PHE A 475 19.94 -38.88 -45.93
N HIS A 476 20.02 -39.94 -45.13
CA HIS A 476 21.03 -40.07 -44.09
C HIS A 476 22.34 -40.60 -44.67
N ILE A 477 23.44 -39.87 -44.46
CA ILE A 477 24.75 -40.23 -44.97
C ILE A 477 25.87 -40.09 -43.93
N SER A 478 26.98 -40.81 -44.09
CA SER A 478 28.20 -40.59 -43.30
C SER A 478 29.45 -40.95 -44.10
N THR A 479 30.62 -40.60 -43.56
CA THR A 479 31.94 -41.03 -44.05
C THR A 479 32.58 -42.02 -43.07
N GLU A 480 33.67 -42.68 -43.48
CA GLU A 480 34.47 -43.53 -42.58
C GLU A 480 34.95 -42.77 -41.32
N THR A 481 35.28 -41.49 -41.45
CA THR A 481 35.71 -40.63 -40.34
C THR A 481 34.55 -40.07 -39.49
N GLY A 482 33.30 -40.27 -39.93
CA GLY A 482 32.10 -39.74 -39.29
C GLY A 482 31.38 -38.72 -40.17
N LEU A 483 31.13 -37.51 -39.65
CA LEU A 483 30.30 -36.48 -40.28
C LEU A 483 30.83 -36.04 -41.66
N VAL A 484 29.91 -35.68 -42.56
CA VAL A 484 30.21 -35.08 -43.86
C VAL A 484 30.50 -33.59 -43.67
N ASP A 485 31.69 -33.11 -44.05
CA ASP A 485 32.07 -31.69 -44.00
C ASP A 485 31.50 -30.91 -45.20
N LEU A 486 31.38 -29.58 -45.07
CA LEU A 486 30.91 -28.64 -46.09
C LEU A 486 31.70 -28.75 -47.41
N GLY A 487 32.99 -29.08 -47.34
CA GLY A 487 33.82 -29.34 -48.52
C GLY A 487 33.38 -30.56 -49.34
N LEU A 488 32.75 -31.55 -48.71
CA LEU A 488 32.24 -32.77 -49.32
C LEU A 488 30.81 -32.60 -49.88
N LEU A 489 30.01 -31.67 -49.34
CA LEU A 489 28.68 -31.33 -49.87
C LEU A 489 28.71 -30.83 -51.33
N ASN A 490 29.82 -30.22 -51.75
CA ASN A 490 30.00 -29.79 -53.15
C ASN A 490 29.97 -30.95 -54.15
N GLY A 491 30.23 -32.18 -53.69
CA GLY A 491 30.14 -33.40 -54.51
C GLY A 491 28.77 -34.06 -54.50
N ILE A 492 27.79 -33.56 -53.73
CA ILE A 492 26.48 -34.17 -53.55
C ILE A 492 25.43 -33.37 -54.32
N THR A 493 24.53 -34.07 -55.01
CA THR A 493 23.36 -33.52 -55.68
C THR A 493 22.14 -34.38 -55.34
N ILE A 494 21.05 -33.75 -54.92
CA ILE A 494 19.76 -34.42 -54.73
C ILE A 494 18.83 -34.02 -55.88
N ARG A 495 18.13 -35.01 -56.45
CA ARG A 495 17.17 -34.80 -57.54
C ARG A 495 15.85 -35.46 -57.20
N VAL A 496 14.77 -34.85 -57.63
CA VAL A 496 13.44 -35.46 -57.56
C VAL A 496 12.86 -35.64 -58.95
N TYR A 497 12.02 -36.65 -59.07
CA TYR A 497 11.37 -37.06 -60.32
C TYR A 497 9.89 -37.32 -60.08
N LYS A 498 9.13 -37.33 -61.17
CA LYS A 498 7.69 -37.62 -61.17
C LYS A 498 7.37 -38.64 -62.26
N ASP A 499 6.40 -39.52 -62.01
CA ASP A 499 5.80 -40.44 -62.98
C ASP A 499 6.81 -41.39 -63.66
N GLY A 500 7.91 -41.75 -62.97
CA GLY A 500 8.95 -42.61 -63.53
C GLY A 500 9.76 -42.01 -64.68
N ASN A 501 9.69 -40.68 -64.92
CA ASN A 501 10.49 -40.00 -65.93
C ASN A 501 11.97 -39.97 -65.54
N ALA A 502 12.87 -40.19 -66.50
CA ALA A 502 14.32 -40.11 -66.30
C ALA A 502 14.87 -38.66 -66.27
N THR A 503 14.02 -37.66 -66.53
CA THR A 503 14.36 -36.24 -66.39
C THR A 503 13.92 -35.75 -65.02
N PRO A 504 14.82 -35.17 -64.20
CA PRO A 504 14.44 -34.64 -62.90
C PRO A 504 13.45 -33.48 -63.08
N VAL A 505 12.42 -33.43 -62.23
CA VAL A 505 11.48 -32.30 -62.18
C VAL A 505 12.07 -31.14 -61.37
N GLU A 506 12.96 -31.44 -60.43
CA GLU A 506 13.73 -30.45 -59.67
C GLU A 506 15.09 -31.02 -59.24
N THR A 507 16.08 -30.16 -59.03
CA THR A 507 17.44 -30.55 -58.66
C THR A 507 18.03 -29.52 -57.69
N SER A 508 18.60 -30.01 -56.59
CA SER A 508 19.34 -29.20 -55.62
C SER A 508 20.79 -29.68 -55.48
N THR A 509 21.71 -28.73 -55.36
CA THR A 509 23.16 -28.94 -55.33
C THR A 509 23.82 -28.09 -54.25
N SER A 510 24.95 -28.57 -53.70
CA SER A 510 25.89 -27.74 -52.92
C SER A 510 25.19 -26.92 -51.81
N ALA A 511 25.28 -25.57 -51.87
CA ALA A 511 24.76 -24.64 -50.86
C ALA A 511 23.23 -24.64 -50.69
N ASN A 512 22.49 -25.26 -51.60
CA ASN A 512 21.03 -25.40 -51.50
C ASN A 512 20.61 -26.76 -50.91
N LEU A 513 21.58 -27.64 -50.60
CA LEU A 513 21.33 -28.85 -49.84
C LEU A 513 21.49 -28.53 -48.36
N LEU A 514 20.42 -28.78 -47.60
CA LEU A 514 20.45 -28.66 -46.15
C LEU A 514 21.31 -29.79 -45.59
N GLY A 515 22.52 -29.45 -45.18
CA GLY A 515 23.51 -30.34 -44.59
C GLY A 515 23.54 -30.20 -43.07
N ALA A 516 22.58 -30.80 -42.35
CA ALA A 516 22.65 -30.85 -40.90
C ALA A 516 23.66 -31.95 -40.50
N ALA A 517 24.78 -31.54 -39.90
CA ALA A 517 25.71 -32.48 -39.29
C ALA A 517 25.29 -32.71 -37.84
N LEU A 518 25.15 -33.99 -37.47
CA LEU A 518 24.88 -34.55 -36.13
C LEU A 518 23.41 -34.80 -35.80
N LEU A 519 22.74 -35.69 -36.54
CA LEU A 519 21.52 -36.31 -36.00
C LEU A 519 21.85 -37.18 -34.77
N SER A 520 20.93 -37.17 -33.81
CA SER A 520 20.96 -37.82 -32.50
C SER A 520 21.45 -39.28 -32.47
N GLY A 521 22.04 -39.69 -31.33
CA GLY A 521 22.17 -41.11 -30.97
C GLY A 521 23.53 -41.79 -31.19
N GLY A 522 24.62 -41.03 -31.30
CA GLY A 522 25.97 -41.61 -31.43
C GLY A 522 26.32 -42.20 -32.80
N SER A 523 25.41 -42.09 -33.79
CA SER A 523 25.53 -42.69 -35.13
C SER A 523 26.36 -41.88 -36.15
N LYS A 524 26.79 -40.64 -35.84
CA LYS A 524 27.62 -39.78 -36.70
C LYS A 524 27.09 -39.64 -38.15
N GLN A 525 25.77 -39.53 -38.31
CA GLN A 525 25.10 -39.33 -39.60
C GLN A 525 24.83 -37.84 -39.87
N SER A 526 24.86 -37.48 -41.16
CA SER A 526 24.51 -36.17 -41.71
C SER A 526 23.25 -36.33 -42.57
N VAL A 527 22.34 -35.35 -42.50
CA VAL A 527 21.21 -35.24 -43.43
C VAL A 527 21.66 -34.47 -44.66
N VAL A 528 21.28 -34.93 -45.84
CA VAL A 528 21.32 -34.14 -47.07
C VAL A 528 19.96 -34.17 -47.76
N GLY A 529 19.37 -33.01 -48.01
CA GLY A 529 18.04 -32.92 -48.60
C GLY A 529 17.64 -31.49 -48.95
N PHE A 530 16.44 -31.34 -49.49
CA PHE A 530 15.79 -30.06 -49.76
C PHE A 530 14.27 -30.25 -49.85
N THR A 531 13.52 -29.14 -49.85
CA THR A 531 12.07 -29.14 -50.11
C THR A 531 11.80 -28.80 -51.57
N PRO A 532 11.28 -29.74 -52.38
CA PRO A 532 10.95 -29.47 -53.77
C PRO A 532 9.73 -28.56 -53.90
N SER A 533 9.82 -27.57 -54.79
CA SER A 533 8.72 -26.68 -55.21
C SER A 533 7.68 -27.36 -56.12
N VAL A 534 7.90 -28.62 -56.48
CA VAL A 534 7.03 -29.42 -57.36
C VAL A 534 6.76 -30.80 -56.76
N ALA A 535 5.61 -31.39 -57.10
CA ALA A 535 5.24 -32.72 -56.64
C ALA A 535 6.15 -33.81 -57.24
N PHE A 536 6.50 -34.83 -56.45
CA PHE A 536 7.43 -35.89 -56.83
C PHE A 536 7.04 -37.26 -56.26
N ASP A 537 7.52 -38.33 -56.90
CA ASP A 537 7.35 -39.71 -56.45
C ASP A 537 8.69 -40.46 -56.33
N MET A 538 9.81 -39.88 -56.77
CA MET A 538 11.14 -40.47 -56.60
C MET A 538 12.17 -39.43 -56.18
N VAL A 539 13.12 -39.86 -55.36
CA VAL A 539 14.28 -39.08 -54.93
C VAL A 539 15.57 -39.81 -55.26
N GLN A 540 16.56 -39.09 -55.77
CA GLN A 540 17.90 -39.59 -56.08
C GLN A 540 18.97 -38.80 -55.33
N ILE A 541 19.92 -39.52 -54.74
CA ILE A 541 21.22 -38.98 -54.32
C ILE A 541 22.27 -39.29 -55.36
N ASP A 542 23.05 -38.28 -55.76
CA ASP A 542 24.18 -38.39 -56.67
C ASP A 542 25.44 -37.86 -55.97
N ILE A 543 26.42 -38.74 -55.77
CA ILE A 543 27.70 -38.42 -55.14
C ILE A 543 28.81 -38.51 -56.19
N GLY A 544 29.25 -37.35 -56.66
CA GLY A 544 30.33 -37.20 -57.62
C GLY A 544 31.73 -37.31 -57.00
N SER A 545 32.69 -37.77 -57.79
CA SER A 545 34.11 -37.84 -57.42
C SER A 545 34.72 -36.44 -57.36
N VAL A 546 35.11 -35.98 -56.18
CA VAL A 546 35.91 -34.75 -56.02
C VAL A 546 37.38 -35.10 -56.21
N VAL A 547 38.06 -34.41 -57.14
CA VAL A 547 39.47 -34.70 -57.48
C VAL A 547 40.36 -34.56 -56.23
N GLY A 548 40.93 -35.66 -55.75
CA GLY A 548 41.90 -35.68 -54.64
C GLY A 548 41.41 -36.25 -53.30
N LEU A 549 40.12 -36.61 -53.17
CA LEU A 549 39.55 -37.19 -51.95
C LEU A 549 39.17 -38.67 -52.18
N LEU A 550 40.06 -39.58 -51.76
CA LEU A 550 39.74 -41.00 -51.61
C LEU A 550 38.95 -41.18 -50.31
N GLY A 551 37.76 -41.77 -50.37
CA GLY A 551 36.92 -42.00 -49.19
C GLY A 551 35.74 -42.95 -49.42
N GLU A 552 35.20 -43.46 -48.32
CA GLU A 552 33.98 -44.26 -48.25
C GLU A 552 32.81 -43.37 -47.81
N TYR A 553 31.71 -43.38 -48.58
CA TYR A 553 30.41 -42.85 -48.19
C TYR A 553 29.48 -43.99 -47.78
N ARG A 554 28.76 -43.81 -46.67
CA ARG A 554 27.69 -44.68 -46.20
C ARG A 554 26.37 -43.95 -46.39
N ILE A 555 25.40 -44.60 -47.03
CA ILE A 555 24.06 -44.03 -47.32
C ILE A 555 23.06 -44.96 -46.66
N TYR A 556 22.36 -44.49 -45.61
CA TYR A 556 21.57 -45.35 -44.73
C TYR A 556 20.17 -45.54 -45.26
N ASP A 557 19.43 -44.46 -45.46
CA ASP A 557 18.04 -44.48 -45.92
C ASP A 557 17.64 -43.17 -46.62
N ALA A 558 16.54 -43.23 -47.37
CA ALA A 558 15.82 -42.06 -47.88
C ALA A 558 14.59 -41.81 -47.02
N PHE A 559 14.30 -40.55 -46.70
CA PHE A 559 13.18 -40.18 -45.85
C PHE A 559 12.48 -38.91 -46.34
N VAL A 560 11.27 -38.70 -45.83
CA VAL A 560 10.51 -37.46 -45.99
C VAL A 560 10.05 -36.90 -44.65
N ILE A 561 9.82 -35.59 -44.60
CA ILE A 561 9.11 -34.89 -43.52
C ILE A 561 7.99 -34.10 -44.21
N GLU A 562 6.75 -34.27 -43.75
CA GLU A 562 5.57 -33.59 -44.29
C GLU A 562 5.10 -32.47 -43.35
N ASP A 563 4.58 -31.41 -43.95
CA ASP A 563 4.03 -30.22 -43.30
C ASP A 563 2.89 -29.72 -44.21
N ALA A 564 1.67 -30.12 -43.85
CA ALA A 564 0.50 -30.19 -44.71
C ALA A 564 -0.21 -28.85 -44.90
N ASP A 565 -0.13 -27.93 -43.96
CA ASP A 565 -0.58 -26.53 -44.06
C ASP A 565 0.53 -25.63 -44.60
N GLY A 566 1.80 -25.93 -44.33
CA GLY A 566 2.96 -25.20 -44.82
C GLY A 566 3.42 -24.10 -43.85
N ASP A 567 3.10 -24.20 -42.57
CA ASP A 567 3.47 -23.23 -41.53
C ASP A 567 4.92 -23.40 -41.03
N GLY A 568 5.53 -24.55 -41.32
CA GLY A 568 6.90 -24.89 -40.92
C GLY A 568 7.02 -25.81 -39.69
N ILE A 569 5.90 -26.22 -39.09
CA ILE A 569 5.80 -27.28 -38.10
C ILE A 569 5.41 -28.59 -38.81
N PRO A 570 6.18 -29.69 -38.67
CA PRO A 570 5.82 -30.95 -39.32
C PRO A 570 4.53 -31.58 -38.75
N ASP A 571 3.74 -32.25 -39.60
CA ASP A 571 2.43 -32.87 -39.30
C ASP A 571 2.37 -33.76 -38.04
N CYS A 572 3.51 -34.31 -37.61
CA CYS A 572 3.60 -35.18 -36.42
C CYS A 572 3.78 -34.42 -35.12
N ASN A 573 4.10 -33.14 -35.20
CA ASN A 573 4.17 -32.19 -34.10
C ASN A 573 3.07 -31.12 -34.20
N ASP A 574 2.28 -31.14 -35.28
CA ASP A 574 1.10 -30.29 -35.49
C ASP A 574 0.00 -30.65 -34.48
N VAL A 575 -0.48 -29.64 -33.75
CA VAL A 575 -1.44 -29.77 -32.65
C VAL A 575 -2.86 -29.46 -33.13
N CYS A 576 -3.04 -28.44 -33.99
CA CYS A 576 -4.34 -27.97 -34.47
C CYS A 576 -4.99 -28.86 -35.56
N GLY A 577 -4.29 -29.93 -35.96
CA GLY A 577 -4.83 -31.04 -36.71
C GLY A 577 -4.37 -31.02 -38.16
N THR A 578 -3.73 -32.12 -38.56
CA THR A 578 -3.05 -32.33 -39.86
C THR A 578 -3.68 -31.56 -41.04
N GLY A 579 -3.16 -30.35 -41.31
CA GLY A 579 -3.43 -29.56 -42.51
C GLY A 579 -4.45 -28.41 -42.39
N THR A 580 -4.82 -27.99 -41.19
CA THR A 580 -5.56 -26.73 -40.93
C THR A 580 -5.09 -26.09 -39.62
N GLY A 581 -4.59 -24.86 -39.68
CA GLY A 581 -4.08 -24.15 -38.51
C GLY A 581 -2.80 -23.42 -38.87
N ASN A 582 -2.34 -22.52 -38.01
CA ASN A 582 -1.00 -21.95 -38.09
C ASN A 582 -0.41 -22.08 -36.69
N ASP A 583 0.46 -23.06 -36.49
CA ASP A 583 0.98 -23.46 -35.17
C ASP A 583 2.15 -22.56 -34.71
N LEU A 584 2.22 -21.35 -35.28
CA LEU A 584 3.29 -20.40 -35.01
C LEU A 584 2.97 -19.44 -33.87
N LEU A 585 1.72 -19.34 -33.44
CA LEU A 585 1.30 -18.50 -32.32
C LEU A 585 0.77 -19.42 -31.21
N ASP A 586 1.21 -19.16 -29.99
CA ASP A 586 0.95 -19.91 -28.74
C ASP A 586 1.18 -18.89 -27.62
N PHE A 587 0.24 -17.94 -27.49
CA PHE A 587 0.39 -16.70 -26.73
C PHE A 587 0.67 -16.97 -25.25
N ASP A 588 -0.09 -17.87 -24.63
CA ASP A 588 0.06 -18.27 -23.24
C ASP A 588 1.16 -19.32 -22.98
N GLY A 589 1.65 -20.00 -24.02
CA GLY A 589 2.68 -21.03 -23.94
C GLY A 589 2.23 -22.33 -23.28
N ASP A 590 0.94 -22.70 -23.35
CA ASP A 590 0.49 -24.00 -22.84
C ASP A 590 0.77 -25.18 -23.80
N GLY A 591 1.16 -24.86 -25.03
CA GLY A 591 1.46 -25.80 -26.10
C GLY A 591 0.29 -26.12 -27.02
N ILE A 592 -0.84 -25.43 -26.88
CA ILE A 592 -1.96 -25.39 -27.82
C ILE A 592 -1.84 -24.09 -28.62
N PRO A 593 -1.66 -24.14 -29.95
CA PRO A 593 -1.56 -22.90 -30.71
C PRO A 593 -2.88 -22.13 -30.77
N ASP A 594 -2.82 -20.80 -30.70
CA ASP A 594 -3.97 -19.85 -30.68
C ASP A 594 -5.06 -20.21 -31.71
N THR A 595 -4.65 -20.64 -32.91
CA THR A 595 -5.62 -20.97 -33.98
C THR A 595 -6.59 -22.12 -33.64
N CYS A 596 -6.30 -22.90 -32.60
CA CYS A 596 -7.17 -23.93 -32.07
C CYS A 596 -7.24 -23.96 -30.53
N ASP A 597 -6.70 -22.94 -29.87
CA ASP A 597 -6.98 -22.69 -28.46
C ASP A 597 -8.39 -22.08 -28.34
N PRO A 598 -9.20 -22.50 -27.35
CA PRO A 598 -10.42 -21.79 -26.99
C PRO A 598 -10.22 -20.57 -26.07
N ASP A 599 -9.01 -20.34 -25.56
CA ASP A 599 -8.65 -19.38 -24.50
C ASP A 599 -7.16 -19.01 -24.66
N ASP A 600 -6.87 -18.14 -25.63
CA ASP A 600 -5.52 -17.89 -26.18
C ASP A 600 -4.52 -17.35 -25.12
N ASP A 601 -4.98 -16.67 -24.08
CA ASP A 601 -4.16 -16.14 -22.98
C ASP A 601 -4.34 -16.87 -21.63
N ASN A 602 -5.30 -17.80 -21.56
CA ASN A 602 -5.55 -18.71 -20.44
C ASN A 602 -5.82 -17.97 -19.12
N ASP A 603 -6.38 -16.77 -19.19
CA ASP A 603 -6.91 -16.03 -18.05
C ASP A 603 -8.22 -16.69 -17.51
N GLY A 604 -8.83 -17.55 -18.32
CA GLY A 604 -10.04 -18.32 -18.08
C GLY A 604 -11.33 -17.60 -18.46
N ILE A 605 -11.26 -16.59 -19.31
CA ILE A 605 -12.31 -16.02 -20.15
C ILE A 605 -12.08 -16.59 -21.57
N PRO A 606 -13.02 -17.31 -22.20
CA PRO A 606 -12.76 -17.89 -23.51
C PRO A 606 -12.87 -16.86 -24.63
N ASP A 607 -12.01 -16.87 -25.68
CA ASP A 607 -11.97 -15.82 -26.73
C ASP A 607 -13.32 -15.50 -27.39
N THR A 608 -14.26 -16.46 -27.36
CA THR A 608 -15.64 -16.23 -27.82
C THR A 608 -16.40 -15.18 -27.01
N VAL A 609 -15.90 -14.82 -25.82
CA VAL A 609 -16.42 -13.85 -24.85
C VAL A 609 -15.67 -12.52 -24.98
N GLU A 610 -14.32 -12.51 -25.03
CA GLU A 610 -13.57 -11.26 -25.26
C GLU A 610 -13.74 -10.76 -26.70
N ASN A 611 -13.78 -11.68 -27.68
CA ASN A 611 -13.94 -11.37 -29.09
C ASN A 611 -15.28 -11.92 -29.67
N PRO A 612 -16.44 -11.39 -29.23
CA PRO A 612 -17.74 -11.90 -29.63
C PRO A 612 -18.07 -11.62 -31.11
N THR A 613 -17.28 -10.76 -31.79
CA THR A 613 -17.44 -10.43 -33.21
C THR A 613 -16.18 -10.80 -34.00
N PRO A 614 -16.08 -12.04 -34.50
CA PRO A 614 -14.91 -12.51 -35.23
C PRO A 614 -14.54 -11.60 -36.40
N GLY A 615 -13.27 -11.16 -36.44
CA GLY A 615 -12.72 -10.30 -37.49
C GLY A 615 -12.78 -8.79 -37.22
N THR A 616 -13.27 -8.39 -36.04
CA THR A 616 -13.04 -7.05 -35.47
C THR A 616 -12.54 -7.22 -34.04
N PRO A 617 -11.24 -7.50 -33.88
CA PRO A 617 -10.65 -7.61 -32.56
C PRO A 617 -10.91 -6.37 -31.72
N ARG A 618 -11.15 -6.60 -30.43
CA ARG A 618 -11.25 -5.56 -29.41
C ARG A 618 -9.88 -5.43 -28.75
N ASP A 619 -9.56 -4.20 -28.39
CA ASP A 619 -8.35 -3.76 -27.73
C ASP A 619 -8.84 -2.60 -26.85
N THR A 620 -9.19 -2.93 -25.60
CA THR A 620 -9.94 -2.06 -24.70
C THR A 620 -9.09 -0.87 -24.24
N ASP A 621 -7.86 -1.11 -23.82
CA ASP A 621 -6.92 -0.07 -23.37
C ASP A 621 -6.13 0.63 -24.52
N ASN A 622 -6.14 0.06 -25.74
CA ASN A 622 -5.40 0.53 -26.92
C ASN A 622 -3.87 0.43 -26.80
N ASP A 623 -3.34 -0.54 -26.05
CA ASP A 623 -1.90 -0.80 -25.97
C ASP A 623 -1.36 -1.57 -27.18
N GLY A 624 -2.27 -2.15 -27.97
CA GLY A 624 -1.99 -2.90 -29.18
C GLY A 624 -1.99 -4.43 -29.02
N SER A 625 -2.26 -4.93 -27.82
CA SER A 625 -2.77 -6.28 -27.58
C SER A 625 -4.29 -6.29 -27.77
N GLU A 626 -4.83 -7.43 -28.18
CA GLU A 626 -6.28 -7.58 -28.33
C GLU A 626 -6.80 -8.25 -27.05
N ASP A 627 -8.01 -7.95 -26.56
CA ASP A 627 -8.52 -8.42 -25.25
C ASP A 627 -8.41 -9.94 -25.00
N TYR A 628 -8.33 -10.78 -26.05
CA TYR A 628 -8.18 -12.24 -25.92
C TYR A 628 -6.71 -12.71 -25.99
N HIS A 629 -5.80 -11.74 -26.10
CA HIS A 629 -4.35 -11.82 -26.02
C HIS A 629 -3.87 -10.80 -24.97
N ASP A 630 -4.72 -10.45 -24.01
CA ASP A 630 -4.44 -9.44 -23.00
C ASP A 630 -4.97 -9.91 -21.66
N LEU A 631 -4.18 -9.73 -20.63
CA LEU A 631 -4.39 -10.38 -19.34
C LEU A 631 -4.85 -9.39 -18.26
N ASP A 632 -4.99 -8.14 -18.67
CA ASP A 632 -5.38 -6.95 -17.95
C ASP A 632 -5.91 -5.99 -19.04
N SER A 633 -7.10 -6.32 -19.57
CA SER A 633 -7.66 -5.76 -20.81
C SER A 633 -7.92 -4.25 -20.75
N ASP A 634 -8.12 -3.69 -19.56
CA ASP A 634 -8.29 -2.24 -19.35
C ASP A 634 -7.08 -1.56 -18.67
N ASN A 635 -6.06 -2.33 -18.28
CA ASN A 635 -4.77 -1.87 -17.76
C ASN A 635 -4.90 -1.12 -16.45
N ASP A 636 -5.84 -1.55 -15.61
CA ASP A 636 -6.12 -1.01 -14.30
C ASP A 636 -5.25 -1.65 -13.20
N THR A 637 -4.40 -2.63 -13.55
CA THR A 637 -3.52 -3.42 -12.68
C THR A 637 -4.16 -4.62 -11.97
N ILE A 638 -5.46 -4.83 -12.11
CA ILE A 638 -6.18 -6.03 -11.72
C ILE A 638 -6.21 -6.97 -12.94
N PRO A 639 -5.84 -8.25 -12.82
CA PRO A 639 -5.89 -9.14 -13.98
C PRO A 639 -7.31 -9.61 -14.28
N ASP A 640 -7.64 -9.77 -15.56
CA ASP A 640 -8.93 -10.28 -16.05
C ASP A 640 -9.37 -11.59 -15.36
N SER A 641 -8.38 -12.44 -15.02
CA SER A 641 -8.58 -13.69 -14.29
C SER A 641 -9.20 -13.53 -12.88
N VAL A 642 -9.10 -12.34 -12.29
CA VAL A 642 -9.67 -11.91 -11.01
C VAL A 642 -11.05 -11.29 -11.25
N GLU A 643 -11.16 -10.32 -12.14
CA GLU A 643 -12.37 -9.51 -12.37
C GLU A 643 -13.48 -10.27 -13.08
N LYS A 644 -13.15 -11.30 -13.88
CA LYS A 644 -14.17 -12.17 -14.49
C LYS A 644 -15.13 -12.77 -13.47
N GLY A 645 -14.73 -12.85 -12.21
CA GLY A 645 -15.49 -13.47 -11.13
C GLY A 645 -15.65 -14.98 -11.31
N PRO A 646 -16.81 -15.57 -10.92
CA PRO A 646 -16.92 -17.01 -10.77
C PRO A 646 -17.13 -17.80 -12.07
N ASP A 647 -17.43 -17.15 -13.21
CA ASP A 647 -17.74 -17.81 -14.49
C ASP A 647 -17.27 -17.00 -15.70
N GLY A 648 -16.12 -17.34 -16.29
CA GLY A 648 -15.61 -16.67 -17.49
C GLY A 648 -16.50 -16.78 -18.74
N ASN A 649 -17.51 -17.66 -18.78
CA ASN A 649 -18.50 -17.62 -19.88
C ASN A 649 -19.56 -16.52 -19.71
N ASN A 650 -19.66 -15.97 -18.49
CA ASN A 650 -20.52 -14.87 -18.13
C ASN A 650 -19.79 -14.03 -17.07
N PRO A 651 -18.74 -13.29 -17.47
CA PRO A 651 -17.95 -12.45 -16.57
C PRO A 651 -18.83 -11.51 -15.74
N SER A 652 -18.36 -11.15 -14.56
CA SER A 652 -19.03 -10.17 -13.69
C SER A 652 -19.17 -8.80 -14.37
N ASN A 653 -20.19 -8.07 -13.93
CA ASN A 653 -20.45 -6.67 -14.27
C ASN A 653 -21.15 -6.11 -13.04
N THR A 654 -20.39 -5.47 -12.17
CA THR A 654 -20.76 -5.18 -10.79
C THR A 654 -21.86 -4.13 -10.71
N ASP A 655 -21.75 -3.08 -11.50
CA ASP A 655 -22.71 -1.97 -11.54
C ASP A 655 -23.97 -2.27 -12.40
N GLY A 656 -23.89 -3.22 -13.34
CA GLY A 656 -24.98 -3.54 -14.26
C GLY A 656 -25.15 -2.62 -15.48
N THR A 657 -24.30 -1.60 -15.71
CA THR A 657 -24.63 -0.48 -16.61
C THR A 657 -23.79 -0.34 -17.89
N ASP A 658 -22.63 -0.98 -17.95
CA ASP A 658 -21.57 -0.81 -18.96
C ASP A 658 -20.95 -2.14 -19.45
N VAL A 659 -19.61 -2.24 -19.50
CA VAL A 659 -18.89 -3.43 -19.94
C VAL A 659 -18.55 -4.30 -18.73
N PRO A 660 -18.37 -5.62 -18.89
CA PRO A 660 -17.94 -6.47 -17.78
C PRO A 660 -16.66 -5.97 -17.10
N ASP A 661 -16.54 -6.21 -15.79
CA ASP A 661 -15.53 -5.66 -14.87
C ASP A 661 -14.11 -5.71 -15.46
N TYR A 662 -13.69 -6.85 -16.03
CA TYR A 662 -12.38 -7.02 -16.71
C TYR A 662 -12.06 -6.07 -17.88
N ARG A 663 -12.95 -5.14 -18.20
CA ARG A 663 -12.80 -4.14 -19.26
C ARG A 663 -13.29 -2.77 -18.81
N ASP A 664 -13.69 -2.64 -17.56
CA ASP A 664 -14.21 -1.43 -16.99
C ASP A 664 -13.22 -0.86 -15.97
N PRO A 665 -12.56 0.28 -16.27
CA PRO A 665 -11.54 0.83 -15.38
C PRO A 665 -12.09 1.49 -14.09
N ASP A 666 -13.37 1.27 -13.77
CA ASP A 666 -14.17 1.84 -12.67
C ASP A 666 -15.42 0.93 -12.48
N SER A 667 -15.19 -0.29 -11.97
CA SER A 667 -16.11 -1.43 -12.02
C SER A 667 -17.43 -1.23 -11.26
N ASP A 668 -17.42 -0.43 -10.21
CA ASP A 668 -18.62 -0.10 -9.42
C ASP A 668 -19.20 1.30 -9.73
N ASN A 669 -18.52 2.07 -10.60
CA ASN A 669 -18.91 3.40 -11.07
C ASN A 669 -19.08 4.42 -9.93
N ASP A 670 -18.32 4.24 -8.85
CA ASP A 670 -18.25 5.19 -7.76
C ASP A 670 -17.42 6.44 -8.21
N GLY A 671 -16.55 6.28 -9.22
CA GLY A 671 -15.72 7.30 -9.83
C GLY A 671 -14.36 7.55 -9.15
N ILE A 672 -13.90 6.60 -8.34
CA ILE A 672 -12.51 6.24 -8.09
C ILE A 672 -12.18 5.12 -9.11
N PRO A 673 -11.06 5.19 -9.84
CA PRO A 673 -10.72 4.13 -10.79
C PRO A 673 -10.18 2.90 -10.06
N ASP A 674 -10.47 1.70 -10.57
CA ASP A 674 -10.01 0.42 -10.03
C ASP A 674 -8.48 0.39 -9.83
N SER A 675 -7.71 1.09 -10.68
CA SER A 675 -6.25 1.25 -10.51
C SER A 675 -5.78 1.95 -9.23
N VAL A 676 -6.67 2.69 -8.56
CA VAL A 676 -6.46 3.33 -7.27
C VAL A 676 -6.87 2.38 -6.14
N GLU A 677 -7.96 1.62 -6.32
CA GLU A 677 -8.55 0.72 -5.32
C GLU A 677 -7.93 -0.67 -5.28
N ALA A 678 -7.37 -1.16 -6.39
CA ALA A 678 -6.66 -2.44 -6.52
C ALA A 678 -5.62 -2.63 -5.40
N GLY A 679 -5.07 -1.54 -4.91
CA GLY A 679 -4.02 -1.53 -3.89
C GLY A 679 -2.70 -2.08 -4.46
N PRO A 680 -1.82 -2.63 -3.60
CA PRO A 680 -0.46 -3.00 -4.03
C PRO A 680 -0.39 -4.35 -4.77
N ASN A 681 -1.50 -5.07 -4.97
CA ASN A 681 -1.50 -6.36 -5.65
C ASN A 681 -2.84 -6.68 -6.34
N GLY A 682 -2.93 -6.50 -7.64
CA GLY A 682 -4.13 -6.89 -8.41
C GLY A 682 -4.49 -8.39 -8.38
N ASP A 683 -3.54 -9.32 -8.12
CA ASP A 683 -3.90 -10.74 -7.92
C ASP A 683 -4.73 -10.96 -6.63
N THR A 684 -4.63 -10.02 -5.68
CA THR A 684 -5.39 -10.00 -4.42
C THR A 684 -5.77 -8.55 -4.12
N PRO A 685 -6.77 -7.99 -4.83
CA PRO A 685 -7.17 -6.60 -4.69
C PRO A 685 -7.41 -6.23 -3.24
N ARG A 686 -7.24 -4.93 -2.90
CA ARG A 686 -7.52 -4.44 -1.56
C ARG A 686 -8.98 -4.75 -1.19
N ASN A 687 -9.16 -5.10 0.07
CA ASN A 687 -10.46 -5.25 0.72
C ASN A 687 -10.22 -4.69 2.13
N THR A 688 -10.64 -3.46 2.32
CA THR A 688 -10.28 -2.60 3.43
C THR A 688 -10.97 -3.07 4.72
N ASP A 689 -12.28 -3.22 4.66
CA ASP A 689 -13.18 -3.61 5.75
C ASP A 689 -13.20 -5.11 6.11
N GLY A 690 -12.56 -5.97 5.31
CA GLY A 690 -12.56 -7.41 5.53
C GLY A 690 -13.82 -8.15 5.06
N ASP A 691 -14.72 -7.52 4.31
CA ASP A 691 -16.02 -8.08 3.94
C ASP A 691 -15.99 -9.05 2.73
N ALA A 692 -17.07 -9.18 1.95
CA ALA A 692 -17.12 -10.04 0.78
C ALA A 692 -16.71 -9.37 -0.55
N LEU A 693 -16.64 -8.04 -0.61
CA LEU A 693 -16.38 -7.24 -1.80
C LEU A 693 -15.03 -6.51 -1.66
N PRO A 694 -14.08 -6.70 -2.58
CA PRO A 694 -12.89 -5.86 -2.62
C PRO A 694 -13.24 -4.42 -3.00
N ASP A 695 -12.40 -3.46 -2.59
CA ASP A 695 -12.65 -2.01 -2.69
C ASP A 695 -13.12 -1.59 -4.09
N TYR A 696 -12.48 -2.06 -5.17
CA TYR A 696 -12.88 -1.73 -6.57
C TYR A 696 -14.29 -2.21 -6.98
N LEU A 697 -14.96 -2.99 -6.13
CA LEU A 697 -16.33 -3.48 -6.31
C LEU A 697 -17.28 -3.01 -5.19
N ASP A 698 -16.80 -2.14 -4.30
CA ASP A 698 -17.45 -1.76 -3.06
C ASP A 698 -17.72 -0.24 -3.03
N LEU A 699 -18.99 0.15 -2.86
CA LEU A 699 -19.38 1.57 -2.88
C LEU A 699 -19.12 2.30 -1.54
N ASP A 700 -18.63 1.60 -0.53
CA ASP A 700 -18.44 2.03 0.87
C ASP A 700 -17.30 1.18 1.47
N SER A 701 -16.07 1.41 0.99
CA SER A 701 -14.92 0.50 1.14
C SER A 701 -14.50 0.25 2.59
N ASP A 702 -14.86 1.13 3.52
CA ASP A 702 -14.60 1.00 4.96
C ASP A 702 -15.84 0.69 5.80
N ASN A 703 -17.03 0.69 5.19
CA ASN A 703 -18.34 0.49 5.83
C ASN A 703 -18.67 1.49 6.94
N ASP A 704 -18.12 2.71 6.92
CA ASP A 704 -18.53 3.75 7.83
C ASP A 704 -19.97 4.27 7.51
N GLY A 705 -20.49 3.92 6.32
CA GLY A 705 -21.83 4.26 5.84
C GLY A 705 -21.89 5.52 4.98
N ILE A 706 -20.83 6.31 4.92
CA ILE A 706 -20.58 7.30 3.87
C ILE A 706 -20.23 6.49 2.59
N LEU A 707 -20.20 7.13 1.42
CA LEU A 707 -19.93 6.40 0.17
C LEU A 707 -18.66 6.95 -0.41
N ASP A 708 -17.85 6.11 -1.02
CA ASP A 708 -16.60 6.45 -1.67
C ASP A 708 -16.78 7.63 -2.67
N THR A 709 -17.93 7.66 -3.37
CA THR A 709 -18.36 8.77 -4.24
C THR A 709 -18.40 10.15 -3.56
N THR A 710 -18.67 10.18 -2.26
CA THR A 710 -18.74 11.34 -1.36
C THR A 710 -17.36 11.68 -0.81
N GLU A 711 -16.59 10.68 -0.38
CA GLU A 711 -15.31 10.83 0.32
C GLU A 711 -14.13 11.11 -0.62
N LYS A 712 -14.14 10.58 -1.84
CA LYS A 712 -13.06 10.80 -2.81
C LYS A 712 -12.78 12.28 -3.09
N GLY A 713 -13.77 13.14 -2.88
CA GLY A 713 -13.75 14.56 -3.23
C GLY A 713 -13.74 14.79 -4.75
N SER A 714 -12.83 15.65 -5.24
CA SER A 714 -12.96 16.23 -6.60
C SER A 714 -12.22 15.50 -7.72
N ASP A 715 -11.30 14.60 -7.41
CA ASP A 715 -10.47 13.86 -8.37
C ASP A 715 -10.28 12.41 -7.93
N GLY A 716 -11.03 11.46 -8.50
CA GLY A 716 -10.90 10.04 -8.14
C GLY A 716 -9.53 9.41 -8.45
N ASN A 717 -8.72 10.01 -9.34
CA ASN A 717 -7.33 9.51 -9.56
C ASN A 717 -6.38 9.90 -8.42
N ASN A 718 -6.79 10.85 -7.60
CA ASN A 718 -6.08 11.29 -6.41
C ASN A 718 -7.13 11.65 -5.36
N PRO A 719 -7.80 10.63 -4.77
CA PRO A 719 -8.83 10.83 -3.77
C PRO A 719 -8.34 11.72 -2.64
N THR A 720 -9.29 12.39 -1.99
CA THR A 720 -9.00 13.33 -0.91
C THR A 720 -8.39 12.58 0.27
N ASN A 721 -7.47 13.27 0.94
CA ASN A 721 -6.96 12.87 2.23
C ASN A 721 -7.02 14.14 3.10
N SER A 722 -7.82 14.08 4.15
CA SER A 722 -8.13 15.19 5.05
C SER A 722 -7.13 15.35 6.21
N ASP A 723 -6.28 14.35 6.44
CA ASP A 723 -5.20 14.27 7.44
C ASP A 723 -4.03 15.29 7.25
N THR A 724 -3.99 15.99 6.10
CA THR A 724 -2.73 16.47 5.50
C THR A 724 -2.11 17.76 6.06
N ASN A 725 -2.51 18.26 7.23
CA ASN A 725 -2.01 19.52 7.79
C ASN A 725 -0.61 19.44 8.47
N THR A 726 0.40 19.05 7.70
CA THR A 726 1.80 19.55 7.77
C THR A 726 2.65 19.29 9.03
N GLY A 727 3.14 18.05 9.22
CA GLY A 727 4.49 17.89 9.80
C GLY A 727 4.88 16.55 10.41
N SER A 728 3.92 15.73 10.82
CA SER A 728 4.19 14.60 11.72
C SER A 728 3.44 13.33 11.32
N ASN A 729 3.60 12.88 10.07
CA ASN A 729 3.08 11.60 9.58
C ASN A 729 1.65 11.26 10.05
N PRO A 730 0.66 11.98 9.51
CA PRO A 730 -0.66 11.39 9.43
C PRO A 730 -0.59 10.20 8.46
N ASP A 731 -1.45 9.21 8.65
CA ASP A 731 -1.24 7.83 8.19
C ASP A 731 -1.14 7.67 6.65
N GLY A 732 -1.52 8.73 5.90
CA GLY A 732 -1.42 8.84 4.45
C GLY A 732 -2.51 8.07 3.73
N ARG A 733 -3.62 7.80 4.41
CA ARG A 733 -4.76 7.04 3.91
C ARG A 733 -5.81 7.99 3.32
N PRO A 734 -6.35 7.70 2.13
CA PRO A 734 -7.41 8.53 1.57
C PRO A 734 -8.75 8.31 2.29
N ASP A 735 -9.57 9.36 2.33
CA ASP A 735 -10.82 9.41 3.12
C ASP A 735 -11.76 8.23 2.84
N TYR A 736 -11.91 7.80 1.58
CA TYR A 736 -12.85 6.70 1.18
C TYR A 736 -12.55 5.32 1.75
N ILE A 737 -11.43 5.17 2.43
CA ILE A 737 -11.13 3.96 3.18
C ILE A 737 -10.94 4.27 4.65
N ASP A 738 -10.91 5.52 5.09
CA ASP A 738 -10.55 5.94 6.43
C ASP A 738 -11.74 5.96 7.40
N LEU A 739 -11.60 5.46 8.63
CA LEU A 739 -12.69 5.54 9.61
C LEU A 739 -12.69 6.83 10.44
N ASP A 740 -11.64 7.64 10.34
CA ASP A 740 -11.41 8.90 11.07
C ASP A 740 -10.60 9.84 10.15
N ALA A 741 -11.24 10.34 9.09
CA ALA A 741 -10.57 10.90 7.91
C ALA A 741 -9.76 12.18 8.18
N ASP A 742 -10.14 12.97 9.18
CA ASP A 742 -9.38 14.14 9.62
C ASP A 742 -8.54 13.89 10.90
N ASN A 743 -8.68 12.70 11.46
CA ASN A 743 -7.85 12.13 12.52
C ASN A 743 -7.90 12.96 13.81
N ASP A 744 -9.11 13.42 14.13
CA ASP A 744 -9.47 14.18 15.33
C ASP A 744 -9.94 13.27 16.48
N GLY A 745 -10.16 11.98 16.20
CA GLY A 745 -10.56 10.95 17.17
C GLY A 745 -12.07 10.73 17.29
N ILE A 746 -12.88 11.38 16.46
CA ILE A 746 -14.29 11.06 16.22
C ILE A 746 -14.35 10.26 14.91
N ASN A 747 -15.08 9.14 14.89
CA ASN A 747 -15.16 8.33 13.66
C ASN A 747 -16.20 8.91 12.69
N ASP A 748 -15.92 8.79 11.40
CA ASP A 748 -16.69 9.35 10.29
C ASP A 748 -18.17 8.91 10.31
N VAL A 749 -18.45 7.65 10.68
CA VAL A 749 -19.82 7.14 10.86
C VAL A 749 -20.63 7.99 11.84
N VAL A 750 -20.01 8.52 12.89
CA VAL A 750 -20.67 9.33 13.93
C VAL A 750 -20.94 10.73 13.40
N GLU A 751 -19.98 11.30 12.69
CA GLU A 751 -20.05 12.65 12.12
C GLU A 751 -21.03 12.70 10.96
N GLY A 752 -21.06 11.65 10.14
CA GLY A 752 -22.03 11.38 9.08
C GLY A 752 -23.47 11.18 9.56
N ASN A 753 -23.74 11.27 10.87
CA ASN A 753 -25.02 10.95 11.52
C ASN A 753 -25.48 9.50 11.28
N GLY A 754 -24.51 8.60 11.16
CA GLY A 754 -24.71 7.17 11.07
C GLY A 754 -25.21 6.55 12.37
N THR A 755 -25.60 5.28 12.29
CA THR A 755 -25.91 4.49 13.48
C THR A 755 -24.75 3.54 13.71
N ASP A 756 -24.03 3.75 14.80
CA ASP A 756 -22.98 2.86 15.31
C ASP A 756 -23.33 2.55 16.78
N ALA A 757 -24.02 1.43 17.03
CA ALA A 757 -24.54 1.13 18.36
C ALA A 757 -23.56 0.37 19.25
N ASP A 758 -22.53 -0.23 18.66
CA ASP A 758 -21.45 -0.90 19.38
C ASP A 758 -20.15 -0.08 19.43
N ASN A 759 -20.18 1.16 18.93
CA ASN A 759 -19.09 2.12 18.95
C ASN A 759 -17.85 1.46 18.37
N ASN A 760 -17.95 0.95 17.14
CA ASN A 760 -16.86 0.27 16.43
C ASN A 760 -16.36 1.06 15.21
N GLY A 761 -16.82 2.29 15.00
CA GLY A 761 -16.46 3.11 13.84
C GLY A 761 -17.10 2.67 12.52
N ILE A 762 -17.93 1.62 12.54
CA ILE A 762 -18.53 1.02 11.33
C ILE A 762 -20.05 1.16 11.44
N ALA A 763 -20.73 1.48 10.35
CA ALA A 763 -22.18 1.59 10.35
C ALA A 763 -22.90 0.26 10.65
N ASP A 764 -23.88 0.31 11.56
CA ASP A 764 -24.66 -0.84 12.03
C ASP A 764 -25.33 -1.63 10.88
N GLY A 765 -24.85 -2.84 10.61
CA GLY A 765 -25.50 -3.64 9.58
C GLY A 765 -24.70 -4.83 9.15
N THR A 766 -25.27 -5.60 8.22
CA THR A 766 -24.43 -6.42 7.35
C THR A 766 -24.37 -5.66 6.03
N PRO A 767 -23.16 -5.46 5.46
CA PRO A 767 -22.99 -4.93 4.12
C PRO A 767 -23.89 -5.67 3.11
N GLY A 768 -24.40 -4.92 2.15
CA GLY A 768 -25.30 -5.36 1.11
C GLY A 768 -24.62 -6.22 0.05
N ALA A 769 -24.98 -5.99 -1.21
CA ALA A 769 -24.27 -6.58 -2.35
C ALA A 769 -23.47 -5.51 -3.11
N THR A 770 -23.28 -4.35 -2.47
CA THR A 770 -22.77 -3.10 -3.03
C THR A 770 -21.91 -2.38 -2.00
N GLY A 771 -21.35 -3.06 -1.00
CA GLY A 771 -20.81 -2.39 0.18
C GLY A 771 -21.88 -2.03 1.17
N ILE A 772 -22.12 -0.76 1.41
CA ILE A 772 -23.25 -0.12 2.12
C ILE A 772 -23.94 -0.97 3.21
N PRO A 773 -23.63 -0.71 4.49
CA PRO A 773 -24.35 -1.24 5.63
C PRO A 773 -25.85 -0.89 5.65
N ALA A 774 -26.63 -1.80 6.23
CA ALA A 774 -28.09 -1.70 6.22
C ALA A 774 -28.65 -0.48 6.99
N SER A 775 -27.92 0.08 7.96
CA SER A 775 -28.28 1.32 8.66
C SER A 775 -28.16 2.56 7.78
N ALA A 776 -27.15 2.62 6.90
CA ALA A 776 -26.88 3.72 5.98
C ALA A 776 -27.86 3.75 4.78
N GLY A 777 -28.42 2.61 4.41
CA GLY A 777 -29.51 2.52 3.43
C GLY A 777 -29.07 2.69 1.98
N SER A 778 -28.71 3.90 1.55
CA SER A 778 -28.17 4.18 0.21
C SER A 778 -26.99 5.15 0.27
N GLY A 779 -26.22 5.10 1.36
CA GLY A 779 -25.25 6.11 1.74
C GLY A 779 -25.83 7.15 2.69
N LEU A 780 -25.02 7.53 3.69
CA LEU A 780 -25.27 8.66 4.56
C LEU A 780 -25.16 9.97 3.76
N THR A 781 -25.72 11.04 4.33
CA THR A 781 -25.53 12.39 3.79
C THR A 781 -24.86 13.18 4.89
N PRO A 782 -23.52 13.31 4.84
CA PRO A 782 -22.78 13.96 5.91
C PRO A 782 -23.25 15.41 6.10
N PRO A 783 -23.37 15.86 7.35
CA PRO A 783 -23.55 17.26 7.68
C PRO A 783 -22.32 18.11 7.29
N ASN A 784 -22.54 19.42 7.24
CA ASN A 784 -21.51 20.45 7.13
C ASN A 784 -22.07 21.60 7.97
N THR A 785 -21.65 21.66 9.23
CA THR A 785 -22.32 22.41 10.29
C THR A 785 -22.05 23.91 10.15
N ASP A 786 -20.80 24.31 9.89
CA ASP A 786 -20.40 25.71 9.76
C ASP A 786 -20.64 26.32 8.34
N GLY A 787 -20.90 25.49 7.33
CA GLY A 787 -21.16 25.93 5.96
C GLY A 787 -19.92 26.05 5.06
N ASP A 788 -18.74 25.54 5.46
CA ASP A 788 -17.48 25.71 4.75
C ASP A 788 -17.31 24.75 3.53
N ALA A 789 -16.08 24.39 3.17
CA ALA A 789 -15.80 23.46 2.07
C ALA A 789 -15.66 21.99 2.50
N LYS A 790 -15.53 21.70 3.80
CA LYS A 790 -15.23 20.38 4.38
C LYS A 790 -16.47 19.90 5.14
N PRO A 791 -17.09 18.77 4.76
CA PRO A 791 -18.12 18.16 5.60
C PRO A 791 -17.56 17.83 6.99
N ASP A 792 -18.44 17.64 7.99
CA ASP A 792 -18.03 17.47 9.39
C ASP A 792 -16.94 16.37 9.55
N PHE A 793 -17.13 15.19 8.94
CA PHE A 793 -16.15 14.08 8.95
C PHE A 793 -14.76 14.38 8.32
N GLN A 794 -14.61 15.54 7.69
CA GLN A 794 -13.35 16.01 7.10
C GLN A 794 -12.86 17.30 7.76
N ASP A 795 -13.53 17.77 8.82
CA ASP A 795 -13.27 19.06 9.43
C ASP A 795 -13.08 19.02 10.94
N VAL A 796 -11.81 19.19 11.34
CA VAL A 796 -11.30 19.22 12.71
C VAL A 796 -11.91 20.28 13.65
N ASP A 797 -12.90 21.05 13.20
CA ASP A 797 -13.59 22.18 13.86
C ASP A 797 -14.95 22.35 13.17
N SER A 798 -15.83 21.35 13.31
CA SER A 798 -17.06 21.15 12.53
C SER A 798 -18.03 22.34 12.58
N ASP A 799 -18.09 23.06 13.71
CA ASP A 799 -18.93 24.25 13.86
C ASP A 799 -18.20 25.58 13.65
N GLY A 800 -16.88 25.55 13.51
CA GLY A 800 -16.05 26.70 13.19
C GLY A 800 -15.99 27.75 14.30
N ASP A 801 -16.25 27.37 15.55
CA ASP A 801 -16.09 28.23 16.72
C ASP A 801 -14.59 28.40 17.09
N GLY A 802 -13.75 27.47 16.61
CA GLY A 802 -12.31 27.35 16.77
C GLY A 802 -11.86 26.80 18.13
N ILE A 803 -12.67 25.95 18.72
CA ILE A 803 -12.31 24.82 19.56
C ILE A 803 -12.28 23.60 18.63
N PRO A 804 -11.17 22.83 18.55
CA PRO A 804 -11.17 21.66 17.67
C PRO A 804 -12.02 20.52 18.24
N ASP A 805 -12.67 19.77 17.34
CA ASP A 805 -13.60 18.67 17.63
C ASP A 805 -12.98 17.61 18.56
N LEU A 806 -11.68 17.29 18.40
CA LEU A 806 -10.89 16.47 19.34
C LEU A 806 -11.06 16.87 20.81
N TYR A 807 -11.17 18.17 21.11
CA TYR A 807 -11.30 18.68 22.48
C TYR A 807 -12.73 18.64 23.00
N GLU A 808 -13.71 18.47 22.11
CA GLU A 808 -15.13 18.40 22.40
C GLU A 808 -15.67 16.96 22.32
N SER A 809 -14.90 16.06 21.73
CA SER A 809 -15.14 14.62 21.58
C SER A 809 -15.38 13.87 22.91
N GLY A 810 -14.97 14.46 24.04
CA GLY A 810 -14.99 13.81 25.36
C GLY A 810 -13.82 12.84 25.59
N ILE A 811 -12.84 12.79 24.69
CA ILE A 811 -11.60 12.04 24.88
C ILE A 811 -10.85 12.55 26.11
N PRO A 812 -10.42 11.68 27.05
CA PRO A 812 -9.71 12.15 28.24
C PRO A 812 -8.30 12.69 27.92
N SER A 813 -8.02 13.93 28.33
CA SER A 813 -6.70 14.57 28.17
C SER A 813 -6.26 14.74 26.70
N PRO A 814 -7.08 15.36 25.85
CA PRO A 814 -6.84 15.49 24.41
C PRO A 814 -5.52 16.23 24.10
N GLY A 815 -5.13 17.22 24.92
CA GLY A 815 -3.84 17.91 24.77
C GLY A 815 -2.58 17.05 25.02
N THR A 816 -2.72 15.77 25.39
CA THR A 816 -1.59 14.81 25.37
C THR A 816 -1.49 14.03 24.06
N LEU A 817 -2.58 13.99 23.30
CA LEU A 817 -2.69 13.37 21.97
C LEU A 817 -2.37 14.40 20.88
N ASP A 818 -2.80 15.63 21.08
CA ASP A 818 -2.52 16.79 20.21
C ASP A 818 -1.56 17.75 20.93
N THR A 819 -0.26 17.54 20.73
CA THR A 819 0.80 18.34 21.37
C THR A 819 1.03 19.67 20.66
N ASN A 820 0.78 19.73 19.36
CA ASN A 820 1.00 20.90 18.51
C ASN A 820 -0.23 21.83 18.43
N LYS A 821 -1.39 21.38 18.93
CA LYS A 821 -2.67 22.08 19.02
C LYS A 821 -3.27 22.39 17.65
N ASP A 822 -3.20 21.43 16.73
CA ASP A 822 -3.78 21.55 15.40
C ASP A 822 -5.09 20.79 15.21
N GLY A 823 -5.64 20.21 16.28
CA GLY A 823 -6.87 19.41 16.23
C GLY A 823 -6.64 17.96 15.84
N ILE A 824 -5.44 17.61 15.38
CA ILE A 824 -5.12 16.27 14.86
C ILE A 824 -4.25 15.51 15.88
N ILE A 825 -4.48 14.20 16.00
CA ILE A 825 -3.70 13.36 16.90
C ILE A 825 -2.24 13.17 16.39
N ASP A 826 -1.25 13.71 17.12
CA ASP A 826 0.18 13.77 16.70
C ASP A 826 0.90 12.42 16.60
N ASN A 827 0.40 11.37 17.26
CA ASN A 827 1.04 10.04 17.33
C ASN A 827 0.11 8.94 16.81
N ALA A 828 -0.41 9.15 15.58
CA ALA A 828 -1.22 8.23 14.78
C ALA A 828 -0.44 6.98 14.30
N SER A 829 0.16 6.25 15.24
CA SER A 829 0.79 4.97 14.92
C SER A 829 -0.29 3.92 14.75
N GLU A 830 -0.47 3.39 13.55
CA GLU A 830 -1.46 2.34 13.28
C GLU A 830 -0.98 0.88 13.35
N THR A 831 -1.85 -0.02 13.81
CA THR A 831 -1.54 -1.45 13.93
C THR A 831 -2.28 -2.31 12.89
N ASP A 832 -3.51 -1.93 12.58
CA ASP A 832 -4.48 -2.61 11.72
C ASP A 832 -4.77 -1.84 10.43
N ASN A 833 -4.47 -0.54 10.39
CA ASN A 833 -4.66 0.35 9.24
C ASN A 833 -6.14 0.55 8.88
N ASP A 834 -6.95 0.76 9.89
CA ASP A 834 -8.36 1.16 9.80
C ASP A 834 -8.56 2.66 10.01
N GLY A 835 -7.48 3.45 10.08
CA GLY A 835 -7.55 4.91 10.12
C GLY A 835 -7.56 5.52 11.51
N VAL A 836 -7.94 4.73 12.53
CA VAL A 836 -8.13 5.25 13.88
C VAL A 836 -6.84 5.13 14.71
N PRO A 837 -6.25 6.23 15.23
CA PRO A 837 -5.01 6.21 16.01
C PRO A 837 -4.98 5.15 17.12
N THR A 838 -3.97 4.27 17.18
CA THR A 838 -3.78 3.29 18.29
C THR A 838 -3.85 3.91 19.71
N SER A 839 -3.70 5.24 19.87
CA SER A 839 -3.91 5.94 21.15
C SER A 839 -5.38 6.05 21.59
N VAL A 840 -6.31 6.07 20.64
CA VAL A 840 -7.76 6.17 20.86
C VAL A 840 -8.50 4.90 20.43
N ASP A 841 -7.93 4.14 19.51
CA ASP A 841 -8.46 2.89 18.99
C ASP A 841 -8.55 1.78 20.07
N GLY A 842 -9.78 1.26 20.23
CA GLY A 842 -10.14 0.19 21.14
C GLY A 842 -9.88 -1.23 20.64
N ALA A 843 -9.60 -1.42 19.36
CA ALA A 843 -9.38 -2.69 18.70
C ALA A 843 -7.92 -2.98 18.28
N THR A 844 -7.05 -2.02 17.97
CA THR A 844 -5.57 -2.11 17.83
C THR A 844 -4.98 -3.31 17.07
N GLY A 845 -5.76 -4.04 16.29
CA GLY A 845 -5.35 -5.28 15.64
C GLY A 845 -6.50 -6.02 14.95
N SER A 846 -7.64 -5.38 14.79
CA SER A 846 -8.78 -5.78 13.98
C SER A 846 -9.53 -4.52 13.57
N TYR A 847 -9.81 -4.37 12.27
CA TYR A 847 -10.54 -3.24 11.68
C TYR A 847 -11.76 -2.79 12.50
N GLY A 848 -11.86 -1.48 12.72
CA GLY A 848 -12.88 -0.76 13.49
C GLY A 848 -12.43 -0.43 14.92
N ASP A 849 -12.94 0.65 15.51
CA ASP A 849 -12.56 1.11 16.84
C ASP A 849 -13.57 0.75 17.93
N ALA A 850 -13.31 -0.29 18.73
CA ALA A 850 -14.24 -0.74 19.79
C ALA A 850 -14.43 0.20 21.00
N ASN A 851 -13.78 1.38 21.03
CA ASN A 851 -13.90 2.36 22.12
C ASN A 851 -14.18 3.78 21.62
N SER A 852 -14.83 3.92 20.45
CA SER A 852 -15.20 5.25 19.93
C SER A 852 -15.87 6.10 21.01
N PRO A 853 -15.44 7.37 21.17
CA PRO A 853 -15.83 8.19 22.30
C PRO A 853 -17.35 8.37 22.35
N THR A 854 -17.90 8.34 23.56
CA THR A 854 -19.29 8.79 23.74
C THR A 854 -19.29 10.30 23.68
N LEU A 855 -19.75 10.85 22.56
CA LEU A 855 -19.72 12.28 22.31
C LEU A 855 -20.56 13.05 23.35
N PRO A 856 -19.96 14.03 24.05
CA PRO A 856 -20.65 14.95 24.94
C PRO A 856 -21.77 15.72 24.23
N ASN A 857 -22.84 15.95 24.98
CA ASN A 857 -23.89 16.89 24.67
C ASN A 857 -24.29 17.48 26.02
N THR A 858 -23.71 18.65 26.33
CA THR A 858 -23.71 19.24 27.67
C THR A 858 -25.11 19.62 28.11
N ASP A 859 -25.87 20.28 27.24
CA ASP A 859 -27.18 20.86 27.54
C ASP A 859 -28.37 19.91 27.21
N GLY A 860 -28.10 18.83 26.47
CA GLY A 860 -29.04 17.80 26.06
C GLY A 860 -29.89 18.14 24.83
N ASP A 861 -29.47 19.09 23.98
CA ASP A 861 -30.22 19.46 22.78
C ASP A 861 -29.99 18.48 21.58
N ALA A 862 -30.22 18.94 20.35
CA ALA A 862 -30.05 18.11 19.15
C ALA A 862 -28.61 18.08 18.60
N ASN A 863 -27.76 19.04 18.97
CA ASN A 863 -26.38 19.18 18.54
C ASN A 863 -25.47 18.66 19.68
N PRO A 864 -24.58 17.70 19.42
CA PRO A 864 -23.47 17.42 20.33
C PRO A 864 -22.47 18.59 20.34
N ASN A 865 -21.64 18.70 21.37
CA ASN A 865 -20.79 19.88 21.61
C ASN A 865 -19.96 20.29 20.39
N TYR A 866 -19.25 19.36 19.75
CA TYR A 866 -18.44 19.62 18.54
C TYR A 866 -19.21 20.20 17.32
N ARG A 867 -20.54 20.28 17.40
CA ARG A 867 -21.43 20.86 16.37
C ARG A 867 -22.29 21.99 16.91
N ASP A 868 -21.98 22.49 18.10
CA ASP A 868 -22.84 23.41 18.84
C ASP A 868 -22.11 24.67 19.28
N LEU A 869 -22.42 25.81 18.64
CA LEU A 869 -21.74 27.10 18.87
C LEU A 869 -21.92 27.72 20.28
N ASP A 870 -22.71 27.06 21.15
CA ASP A 870 -23.15 27.50 22.48
C ASP A 870 -23.50 26.24 23.28
N SER A 871 -22.47 25.45 23.61
CA SER A 871 -22.61 24.06 24.09
C SER A 871 -23.38 23.92 25.41
N ASP A 872 -23.41 24.97 26.23
CA ASP A 872 -24.16 25.02 27.49
C ASP A 872 -25.48 25.81 27.40
N ASN A 873 -25.73 26.47 26.26
CA ASN A 873 -26.90 27.29 25.99
C ASN A 873 -27.09 28.45 27.01
N ASP A 874 -26.01 28.92 27.63
CA ASP A 874 -26.03 30.08 28.50
C ASP A 874 -26.21 31.40 27.70
N GLY A 875 -26.02 31.34 26.38
CA GLY A 875 -26.20 32.44 25.43
C GLY A 875 -24.92 33.21 25.09
N ILE A 876 -23.82 32.96 25.80
CA ILE A 876 -22.46 33.28 25.36
C ILE A 876 -22.10 32.24 24.26
N LEU A 877 -21.03 32.45 23.50
CA LEU A 877 -20.66 31.50 22.44
C LEU A 877 -19.35 30.86 22.84
N ASP A 878 -19.17 29.59 22.49
CA ASP A 878 -17.95 28.83 22.74
C ASP A 878 -16.70 29.58 22.20
N SER A 879 -16.84 30.21 21.03
CA SER A 879 -15.81 31.07 20.42
C SER A 879 -15.38 32.30 21.25
N VAL A 880 -16.24 32.76 22.17
CA VAL A 880 -16.02 33.81 23.18
C VAL A 880 -15.41 33.21 24.45
N GLU A 881 -15.81 31.99 24.82
CA GLU A 881 -15.47 31.33 26.08
C GLU A 881 -14.19 30.52 26.07
N ARG A 882 -13.71 30.09 24.90
CA ARG A 882 -12.44 29.37 24.71
C ARG A 882 -11.17 30.07 25.24
N GLY A 883 -11.28 31.32 25.72
CA GLY A 883 -10.21 32.06 26.39
C GLY A 883 -9.17 32.73 25.47
N ALA A 884 -8.32 33.59 26.05
CA ALA A 884 -7.40 34.48 25.32
C ALA A 884 -6.18 33.81 24.63
N ASP A 885 -5.99 32.50 24.82
CA ASP A 885 -4.84 31.75 24.29
C ASP A 885 -5.10 31.11 22.92
N GLY A 886 -6.36 30.95 22.52
CA GLY A 886 -6.80 30.49 21.20
C GLY A 886 -6.27 29.13 20.76
N THR A 887 -5.72 28.31 21.67
CA THR A 887 -5.17 26.97 21.38
C THR A 887 -5.30 25.98 22.54
N ASN A 888 -5.88 26.36 23.69
CA ASN A 888 -5.92 25.54 24.91
C ASN A 888 -7.33 25.38 25.49
N PRO A 889 -8.19 24.57 24.88
CA PRO A 889 -9.51 24.23 25.43
C PRO A 889 -9.46 23.34 26.69
N THR A 890 -8.29 22.78 27.06
CA THR A 890 -8.19 21.86 28.21
C THR A 890 -8.17 22.50 29.60
N ASN A 891 -8.05 23.83 29.72
CA ASN A 891 -8.09 24.53 31.00
C ASN A 891 -8.15 26.07 30.80
N SER A 892 -9.35 26.61 30.58
CA SER A 892 -9.56 28.07 30.53
C SER A 892 -9.60 28.73 31.92
N ASP A 893 -9.75 27.98 33.03
CA ASP A 893 -9.60 28.56 34.38
C ASP A 893 -8.12 28.82 34.77
N THR A 894 -7.47 29.75 34.07
CA THR A 894 -6.18 30.30 34.54
C THR A 894 -6.20 31.80 34.83
N ASN A 895 -7.39 32.40 34.94
CA ASN A 895 -7.52 33.80 35.29
C ASN A 895 -7.70 33.98 36.81
N SER A 896 -6.56 34.07 37.49
CA SER A 896 -6.35 34.86 38.73
C SER A 896 -6.93 34.39 40.09
N GLY A 897 -7.30 33.12 40.29
CA GLY A 897 -7.76 32.65 41.62
C GLY A 897 -7.00 31.46 42.21
N GLY A 898 -6.90 30.35 41.47
CA GLY A 898 -6.15 29.17 41.87
C GLY A 898 -6.95 27.98 42.40
N THR A 899 -8.25 27.85 42.08
CA THR A 899 -8.99 26.59 42.20
C THR A 899 -10.03 26.45 41.09
N SER A 900 -9.65 25.76 40.01
CA SER A 900 -10.55 25.30 38.95
C SER A 900 -11.31 24.07 39.42
N ASP A 901 -12.62 24.07 39.28
CA ASP A 901 -13.43 22.84 39.30
C ASP A 901 -13.02 21.85 38.18
N GLY A 902 -12.29 22.34 37.17
CA GLY A 902 -11.67 21.57 36.10
C GLY A 902 -12.53 21.48 34.86
N LYS A 903 -13.59 22.29 34.77
CA LYS A 903 -14.48 22.36 33.60
C LYS A 903 -14.05 23.50 32.67
N PRO A 904 -14.10 23.31 31.34
CA PRO A 904 -13.90 24.40 30.39
C PRO A 904 -15.09 25.37 30.37
N ASN A 905 -14.81 26.67 30.27
CA ASN A 905 -15.81 27.73 30.30
C ASN A 905 -16.95 27.55 29.29
N TYR A 906 -16.65 27.11 28.06
CA TYR A 906 -17.65 26.94 26.98
C TYR A 906 -18.71 25.85 27.23
N ILE A 907 -18.59 25.13 28.36
CA ILE A 907 -19.62 24.18 28.78
C ILE A 907 -20.08 24.46 30.21
N ASP A 908 -19.60 25.52 30.86
CA ASP A 908 -19.69 25.83 32.29
C ASP A 908 -20.66 26.98 32.53
N LEU A 909 -21.71 26.76 33.34
CA LEU A 909 -22.73 27.79 33.60
C LEU A 909 -22.35 28.83 34.68
N ASP A 910 -21.21 28.67 35.36
CA ASP A 910 -20.68 29.57 36.41
C ASP A 910 -19.14 29.54 36.35
N SER A 911 -18.57 30.11 35.27
CA SER A 911 -17.17 29.93 34.85
C SER A 911 -16.14 30.38 35.89
N ASP A 912 -16.44 31.36 36.74
CA ASP A 912 -15.56 31.80 37.82
C ASP A 912 -15.96 31.28 39.21
N ASN A 913 -17.05 30.49 39.27
CA ASN A 913 -17.52 29.75 40.44
C ASN A 913 -17.82 30.67 41.64
N ASP A 914 -18.31 31.87 41.37
CA ASP A 914 -18.67 32.87 42.35
C ASP A 914 -20.15 32.78 42.80
N GLY A 915 -20.94 31.95 42.11
CA GLY A 915 -22.35 31.69 42.38
C GLY A 915 -23.33 32.65 41.71
N ILE A 916 -22.88 33.46 40.75
CA ILE A 916 -23.69 34.17 39.77
C ILE A 916 -23.48 33.45 38.42
N ASN A 917 -24.57 33.06 37.75
CA ASN A 917 -24.44 32.26 36.53
C ASN A 917 -24.03 33.13 35.32
N ASP A 918 -23.27 32.56 34.39
CA ASP A 918 -22.67 33.24 33.23
C ASP A 918 -23.72 33.96 32.35
N VAL A 919 -24.89 33.34 32.11
CA VAL A 919 -26.02 33.96 31.41
C VAL A 919 -26.42 35.32 32.00
N ILE A 920 -26.32 35.50 33.32
CA ILE A 920 -26.66 36.74 34.00
C ILE A 920 -25.53 37.76 33.82
N GLU A 921 -24.30 37.33 33.96
CA GLU A 921 -23.11 38.17 33.91
C GLU A 921 -22.76 38.62 32.49
N GLY A 922 -23.00 37.76 31.50
CA GLY A 922 -23.00 38.04 30.08
C GLY A 922 -24.10 39.01 29.64
N GLY A 923 -25.01 39.39 30.54
CA GLY A 923 -26.10 40.33 30.28
C GLY A 923 -27.29 39.71 29.53
N GLY A 924 -27.43 38.39 29.61
CA GLY A 924 -28.51 37.60 29.03
C GLY A 924 -29.84 37.75 29.77
N THR A 925 -30.85 37.00 29.30
CA THR A 925 -32.16 36.94 29.95
C THR A 925 -32.41 35.51 30.39
N ASP A 926 -32.44 35.28 31.69
CA ASP A 926 -32.85 34.02 32.32
C ASP A 926 -34.04 34.33 33.24
N ALA A 927 -35.27 34.14 32.74
CA ALA A 927 -36.47 34.54 33.47
C ALA A 927 -37.03 33.43 34.37
N ASP A 928 -36.64 32.18 34.13
CA ASP A 928 -36.99 31.04 34.97
C ASP A 928 -35.87 30.61 35.93
N ASN A 929 -34.75 31.33 35.93
CA ASN A 929 -33.60 31.22 36.81
C ASN A 929 -32.95 29.83 36.70
N ASN A 930 -32.82 29.35 35.47
CA ASN A 930 -32.25 28.04 35.19
C ASN A 930 -30.79 28.06 34.73
N GLY A 931 -30.11 29.21 34.79
CA GLY A 931 -28.72 29.33 34.35
C GLY A 931 -28.55 29.25 32.84
N ILE A 932 -29.63 29.09 32.07
CA ILE A 932 -29.63 28.95 30.62
C ILE A 932 -30.36 30.17 30.03
N ALA A 933 -29.94 30.67 28.88
CA ALA A 933 -30.62 31.80 28.25
C ALA A 933 -32.04 31.43 27.80
N ASP A 934 -33.02 32.29 28.11
CA ASP A 934 -34.43 32.11 27.76
C ASP A 934 -34.61 31.89 26.25
N GLY A 935 -35.24 30.80 25.84
CA GLY A 935 -35.53 30.59 24.42
C GLY A 935 -35.63 29.13 24.07
N ALA A 936 -35.94 28.85 22.81
CA ALA A 936 -35.55 27.57 22.25
C ALA A 936 -34.21 27.82 21.54
N PRO A 937 -33.21 26.94 21.72
CA PRO A 937 -32.00 26.98 20.92
C PRO A 937 -32.33 26.92 19.42
N GLY A 938 -31.47 27.54 18.63
CA GLY A 938 -31.57 27.66 17.19
C GLY A 938 -31.25 26.35 16.48
N SER A 939 -30.68 26.45 15.27
CA SER A 939 -30.00 25.32 14.62
C SER A 939 -28.48 25.46 14.76
N THR A 940 -28.05 26.17 15.78
CA THR A 940 -26.70 26.69 15.98
C THR A 940 -26.37 26.74 17.47
N GLY A 941 -27.08 26.00 18.33
CA GLY A 941 -27.04 26.23 19.79
C GLY A 941 -27.84 27.47 20.16
N ILE A 942 -27.21 28.62 20.30
CA ILE A 942 -27.76 29.97 20.56
C ILE A 942 -29.28 30.09 20.84
N PRO A 943 -29.69 30.31 22.11
CA PRO A 943 -31.05 30.64 22.48
C PRO A 943 -31.56 31.95 21.88
N ALA A 944 -32.86 31.99 21.58
CA ALA A 944 -33.47 33.14 20.91
C ALA A 944 -33.39 34.48 21.68
N SER A 945 -33.18 34.48 23.01
CA SER A 945 -32.97 35.71 23.79
C SER A 945 -31.58 36.30 23.61
N ALA A 946 -30.55 35.48 23.35
CA ALA A 946 -29.17 35.88 23.10
C ALA A 946 -28.96 36.43 21.67
N GLY A 947 -29.83 36.08 20.73
CA GLY A 947 -29.83 36.65 19.39
C GLY A 947 -28.76 36.03 18.48
N ASN A 948 -27.56 36.58 18.45
CA ASN A 948 -26.41 36.06 17.67
C ASN A 948 -25.23 35.70 18.61
N GLY A 949 -25.52 35.38 19.87
CA GLY A 949 -24.54 35.34 20.95
C GLY A 949 -24.47 36.65 21.72
N LEU A 950 -24.28 36.53 23.04
CA LEU A 950 -24.08 37.65 23.95
C LEU A 950 -22.72 38.31 23.70
N THR A 951 -22.59 39.57 24.10
CA THR A 951 -21.29 40.26 24.15
C THR A 951 -21.04 40.58 25.61
N PRO A 952 -20.29 39.72 26.33
CA PRO A 952 -20.12 39.86 27.76
C PRO A 952 -19.63 41.26 28.14
N PRO A 953 -20.27 41.92 29.12
CA PRO A 953 -19.80 43.17 29.71
C PRO A 953 -18.43 43.04 30.35
N ASP A 954 -17.74 44.17 30.46
CA ASP A 954 -16.50 44.38 31.23
C ASP A 954 -16.71 45.70 31.99
N ALA A 955 -17.25 45.59 33.21
CA ALA A 955 -17.77 46.72 33.95
C ALA A 955 -16.65 47.68 34.41
N ASP A 956 -15.51 47.16 34.86
CA ASP A 956 -14.37 47.97 35.32
C ASP A 956 -13.37 48.35 34.19
N ASN A 957 -13.49 47.73 33.02
CA ASN A 957 -12.65 47.90 31.82
C ASN A 957 -11.19 47.45 32.02
N ASP A 958 -10.94 46.42 32.84
CA ASP A 958 -9.62 45.84 33.03
C ASP A 958 -9.24 44.80 31.97
N GLY A 959 -10.22 44.35 31.19
CA GLY A 959 -10.08 43.38 30.11
C GLY A 959 -10.50 41.96 30.46
N THR A 960 -10.96 41.72 31.69
CA THR A 960 -11.64 40.49 32.13
C THR A 960 -13.14 40.71 32.02
N PRO A 961 -13.88 39.92 31.22
CA PRO A 961 -15.33 39.99 31.20
C PRO A 961 -15.93 39.61 32.56
N ASN A 962 -17.11 40.14 32.87
CA ASN A 962 -17.75 39.94 34.17
C ASN A 962 -17.92 38.47 34.57
N TYR A 963 -18.36 37.60 33.66
CA TYR A 963 -18.51 36.15 33.91
C TYR A 963 -17.19 35.40 34.22
N LEU A 964 -16.05 36.09 34.17
CA LEU A 964 -14.73 35.58 34.52
C LEU A 964 -14.04 36.42 35.60
N ASP A 965 -14.71 37.44 36.13
CA ASP A 965 -14.14 38.43 37.03
C ASP A 965 -14.82 38.39 38.40
N LEU A 966 -14.14 37.75 39.35
CA LEU A 966 -14.55 37.68 40.76
C LEU A 966 -14.77 39.05 41.46
N ASP A 967 -14.46 40.19 40.83
CA ASP A 967 -14.65 41.57 41.34
C ASP A 967 -14.97 42.50 40.15
N SER A 968 -16.10 42.27 39.47
CA SER A 968 -16.49 42.89 38.19
C SER A 968 -16.45 44.42 38.17
N ASP A 969 -16.60 45.09 39.32
CA ASP A 969 -16.55 46.55 39.43
C ASP A 969 -15.23 47.09 40.06
N ASN A 970 -14.37 46.17 40.50
CA ASN A 970 -13.05 46.37 41.10
C ASN A 970 -13.05 47.34 42.28
N ASP A 971 -14.11 47.27 43.09
CA ASP A 971 -14.26 48.07 44.30
C ASP A 971 -13.55 47.41 45.51
N GLY A 972 -13.25 46.12 45.40
CA GLY A 972 -12.54 45.29 46.37
C GLY A 972 -13.42 44.47 47.30
N ILE A 973 -14.74 44.44 47.08
CA ILE A 973 -15.62 43.33 47.47
C ILE A 973 -15.51 42.25 46.38
N LYS A 974 -16.07 41.07 46.58
CA LYS A 974 -16.04 39.97 45.62
C LYS A 974 -17.47 39.70 45.20
N ASP A 975 -17.69 39.37 43.94
CA ASP A 975 -19.01 39.28 43.32
C ASP A 975 -19.92 38.27 44.06
N LEU A 976 -19.38 37.13 44.50
CA LEU A 976 -20.01 36.19 45.44
C LEU A 976 -20.65 36.85 46.69
N TYR A 977 -20.01 37.88 47.25
CA TYR A 977 -20.50 38.60 48.44
C TYR A 977 -21.55 39.67 48.11
N GLU A 978 -21.72 39.98 46.83
CA GLU A 978 -22.66 40.95 46.26
C GLU A 978 -23.81 40.27 45.52
N SER A 979 -23.68 39.00 45.16
CA SER A 979 -24.67 38.12 44.50
C SER A 979 -26.06 38.09 45.16
N GLY A 980 -26.14 38.40 46.47
CA GLY A 980 -27.37 38.27 47.26
C GLY A 980 -27.55 36.91 47.93
N ILE A 981 -26.55 36.02 47.84
CA ILE A 981 -26.52 34.75 48.58
C ILE A 981 -26.58 35.00 50.10
N ALA A 982 -27.40 34.22 50.82
CA ALA A 982 -27.73 34.52 52.21
C ALA A 982 -26.58 34.32 53.21
N ASN A 983 -25.51 33.59 52.87
CA ASN A 983 -24.33 33.33 53.71
C ASN A 983 -23.04 33.01 52.91
N PRO A 984 -22.50 33.93 52.08
CA PRO A 984 -21.34 33.67 51.22
C PRO A 984 -20.10 33.21 52.00
N ALA A 985 -19.85 33.79 53.18
CA ALA A 985 -18.71 33.40 54.05
C ALA A 985 -18.74 31.96 54.60
N THR A 986 -19.81 31.18 54.36
CA THR A 986 -19.84 29.73 54.66
C THR A 986 -19.58 28.85 53.45
N LEU A 987 -19.70 29.43 52.25
CA LEU A 987 -19.41 28.81 50.97
C LEU A 987 -17.96 29.11 50.57
N ASP A 988 -17.53 30.35 50.77
CA ASP A 988 -16.15 30.81 50.67
C ASP A 988 -15.54 30.96 52.10
N THR A 989 -14.95 29.88 52.60
CA THR A 989 -14.29 29.86 53.91
C THR A 989 -12.93 30.56 53.87
N ASN A 990 -12.29 30.56 52.70
CA ASN A 990 -10.93 31.00 52.51
C ASN A 990 -10.82 32.51 52.18
N GLY A 991 -11.91 33.11 51.69
CA GLY A 991 -12.11 34.51 51.38
C GLY A 991 -11.56 34.94 50.02
N ASP A 992 -11.49 34.05 49.03
CA ASP A 992 -10.95 34.35 47.70
C ASP A 992 -12.02 34.74 46.66
N GLY A 993 -13.30 34.63 46.99
CA GLY A 993 -14.42 34.90 46.08
C GLY A 993 -15.00 33.65 45.43
N ILE A 994 -14.35 32.49 45.59
CA ILE A 994 -14.75 31.23 44.96
C ILE A 994 -15.42 30.31 45.99
N ILE A 995 -16.37 29.48 45.57
CA ILE A 995 -17.04 28.51 46.44
C ILE A 995 -16.12 27.31 46.77
N ASP A 996 -15.73 27.13 48.04
CA ASP A 996 -14.74 26.12 48.49
C ASP A 996 -15.18 24.63 48.41
N ASN A 997 -16.49 24.35 48.28
CA ASN A 997 -17.03 22.97 48.31
C ASN A 997 -17.94 22.69 47.10
N ALA A 998 -17.39 22.82 45.89
CA ALA A 998 -18.04 22.49 44.62
C ALA A 998 -18.13 20.97 44.40
N ASP A 999 -19.03 20.30 45.11
CA ASP A 999 -19.50 18.97 44.68
C ASP A 999 -20.41 19.18 43.44
N GLU A 1000 -20.06 18.63 42.27
CA GLU A 1000 -20.74 18.77 40.97
C GLU A 1000 -21.35 17.42 40.52
N PRO A 1001 -22.57 17.04 40.92
CA PRO A 1001 -23.13 15.72 40.66
C PRO A 1001 -23.67 15.51 39.23
N ASP A 1002 -24.03 16.59 38.55
CA ASP A 1002 -24.61 16.73 37.21
C ASP A 1002 -23.69 17.40 36.21
N ASN A 1003 -22.59 18.01 36.67
CA ASN A 1003 -21.49 18.50 35.84
C ASN A 1003 -21.91 19.66 34.92
N ASP A 1004 -22.80 20.53 35.40
CA ASP A 1004 -23.24 21.74 34.73
C ASP A 1004 -22.42 22.98 35.13
N GLY A 1005 -21.49 22.85 36.07
CA GLY A 1005 -20.55 23.90 36.45
C GLY A 1005 -21.04 24.75 37.61
N ILE A 1006 -22.23 24.47 38.14
CA ILE A 1006 -22.83 25.23 39.23
C ILE A 1006 -22.66 24.46 40.56
N PRO A 1007 -21.92 25.00 41.55
CA PRO A 1007 -21.65 24.26 42.78
C PRO A 1007 -22.92 23.80 43.50
N GLN A 1008 -23.04 22.52 43.88
CA GLN A 1008 -24.20 21.94 44.62
C GLN A 1008 -24.68 22.78 45.82
N SER A 1009 -23.80 23.59 46.40
CA SER A 1009 -24.13 24.46 47.53
C SER A 1009 -25.03 25.66 47.18
N VAL A 1010 -25.02 26.08 45.92
CA VAL A 1010 -25.81 27.17 45.33
C VAL A 1010 -26.77 26.69 44.25
N ASP A 1011 -26.47 25.57 43.61
CA ASP A 1011 -27.29 24.93 42.58
C ASP A 1011 -28.67 24.49 43.11
N GLY A 1012 -29.71 25.01 42.45
CA GLY A 1012 -31.10 24.71 42.72
C GLY A 1012 -31.63 23.39 42.15
N ALA A 1013 -30.91 22.77 41.21
CA ALA A 1013 -31.24 21.55 40.50
C ALA A 1013 -30.47 20.31 40.95
N THR A 1014 -29.25 20.35 41.47
CA THR A 1014 -28.46 19.31 42.19
C THR A 1014 -28.30 17.91 41.59
N ASN A 1015 -29.05 17.52 40.55
CA ASN A 1015 -28.93 16.26 39.81
C ASN A 1015 -29.50 16.40 38.37
N ALA A 1016 -29.60 17.62 37.86
CA ALA A 1016 -30.09 17.93 36.53
C ALA A 1016 -29.44 19.23 36.07
N TYR A 1017 -28.99 19.25 34.82
CA TYR A 1017 -28.35 20.41 34.19
C TYR A 1017 -29.16 21.71 34.31
N GLY A 1018 -28.48 22.79 34.67
CA GLY A 1018 -29.02 24.13 34.88
C GLY A 1018 -29.34 24.41 36.35
N ASP A 1019 -29.63 25.67 36.68
CA ASP A 1019 -30.03 26.09 38.02
C ASP A 1019 -31.58 26.01 38.21
N ALA A 1020 -32.07 26.20 39.43
CA ALA A 1020 -33.48 26.56 39.67
C ALA A 1020 -33.65 27.65 40.74
N ASN A 1021 -32.55 28.14 41.31
CA ASN A 1021 -32.52 29.07 42.43
C ASN A 1021 -31.42 30.14 42.30
N SER A 1022 -31.18 30.62 41.08
CA SER A 1022 -30.21 31.69 40.83
C SER A 1022 -30.49 32.90 41.75
N PRO A 1023 -29.45 33.46 42.41
CA PRO A 1023 -29.65 34.41 43.49
C PRO A 1023 -30.32 35.69 42.99
N THR A 1024 -31.19 36.27 43.81
CA THR A 1024 -31.77 37.57 43.47
C THR A 1024 -30.72 38.65 43.64
N LEU A 1025 -30.17 39.12 42.53
CA LEU A 1025 -29.17 40.18 42.49
C LEU A 1025 -29.67 41.47 43.20
N PRO A 1026 -28.99 41.91 44.27
CA PRO A 1026 -29.26 43.18 44.92
C PRO A 1026 -28.96 44.39 44.01
N ASP A 1027 -29.75 45.47 44.18
CA ASP A 1027 -29.52 46.80 43.63
C ASP A 1027 -29.78 47.80 44.78
N GLY A 1028 -28.70 48.18 45.45
CA GLY A 1028 -28.70 48.90 46.72
C GLY A 1028 -29.14 50.36 46.61
N ASP A 1029 -28.99 50.98 45.45
CA ASP A 1029 -29.35 52.38 45.21
C ASP A 1029 -30.52 52.59 44.24
N THR A 1030 -31.03 51.50 43.67
CA THR A 1030 -32.20 51.40 42.80
C THR A 1030 -32.05 52.10 41.45
N ASP A 1031 -30.83 52.12 40.90
CA ASP A 1031 -30.55 52.69 39.59
C ASP A 1031 -30.61 51.70 38.42
N ASN A 1032 -31.00 50.44 38.72
CA ASN A 1032 -31.08 49.30 37.81
C ASN A 1032 -29.72 48.72 37.40
N ASN A 1033 -28.63 49.06 38.09
CA ASN A 1033 -27.35 48.36 38.03
C ASN A 1033 -27.22 47.42 39.25
N PRO A 1034 -27.02 46.11 39.07
CA PRO A 1034 -26.76 45.21 40.19
C PRO A 1034 -25.49 45.56 40.95
N ASP A 1035 -25.48 45.30 42.27
CA ASP A 1035 -24.39 45.68 43.18
C ASP A 1035 -23.02 45.17 42.69
N TYR A 1036 -22.91 43.91 42.24
CA TYR A 1036 -21.64 43.32 41.74
C TYR A 1036 -21.02 44.03 40.52
N THR A 1037 -21.78 44.89 39.82
CA THR A 1037 -21.29 45.68 38.67
C THR A 1037 -21.35 47.18 38.91
N ASP A 1038 -21.72 47.64 40.13
CA ASP A 1038 -21.88 49.06 40.44
C ASP A 1038 -20.76 49.64 41.33
N PRO A 1039 -19.76 50.32 40.74
CA PRO A 1039 -18.65 50.89 41.49
C PRO A 1039 -19.04 52.05 42.44
N ASN A 1040 -20.32 52.45 42.47
CA ASN A 1040 -20.84 53.52 43.31
C ASN A 1040 -21.62 53.02 44.54
N VAL A 1041 -21.95 51.73 44.63
CA VAL A 1041 -22.92 51.19 45.59
C VAL A 1041 -22.42 49.92 46.25
N ASP A 1042 -21.43 50.05 47.11
CA ASP A 1042 -21.26 49.08 48.20
C ASP A 1042 -21.60 49.71 49.55
N LEU A 1043 -22.87 49.57 49.94
CA LEU A 1043 -23.30 49.86 51.31
C LEU A 1043 -24.23 48.78 51.85
N THR A 1044 -23.77 47.53 51.86
CA THR A 1044 -24.09 46.65 52.98
C THR A 1044 -22.81 46.27 53.74
N PRO A 1045 -22.64 46.65 55.02
CA PRO A 1045 -21.47 46.18 55.78
C PRO A 1045 -21.68 44.70 56.12
N THR A 1046 -21.30 43.81 55.20
CA THR A 1046 -21.30 42.36 55.38
C THR A 1046 -19.86 41.84 55.35
N ASN A 1047 -19.08 42.30 56.32
CA ASN A 1047 -18.01 41.52 56.96
C ASN A 1047 -16.88 40.98 56.05
N LEU A 1048 -16.13 41.85 55.36
CA LEU A 1048 -14.81 41.52 54.79
C LEU A 1048 -13.80 41.18 55.90
N MET A 1049 -13.77 39.90 56.31
CA MET A 1049 -12.55 39.16 56.62
C MET A 1049 -12.88 37.67 56.84
N PRO A 1050 -12.22 36.75 56.12
CA PRO A 1050 -12.29 35.32 56.40
C PRO A 1050 -11.71 35.02 57.78
N ASN A 1051 -12.16 33.88 58.31
CA ASN A 1051 -12.10 33.48 59.70
C ASN A 1051 -10.67 33.09 60.16
N ALA A 1052 -9.72 34.03 60.18
CA ALA A 1052 -8.36 33.76 60.68
C ALA A 1052 -8.30 33.87 62.22
N GLY A 1053 -8.68 32.79 62.90
CA GLY A 1053 -8.60 32.69 64.36
C GLY A 1053 -7.21 33.06 64.90
N PHE A 1054 -7.15 33.89 65.95
CA PHE A 1054 -5.90 34.15 66.68
C PHE A 1054 -5.39 32.85 67.33
N THR A 1055 -4.34 32.24 66.79
CA THR A 1055 -3.81 30.94 67.22
C THR A 1055 -3.00 30.96 68.52
N ALA A 1056 -2.58 32.14 69.03
CA ALA A 1056 -1.88 32.25 70.32
C ALA A 1056 -2.06 33.59 71.04
N VAL A 1057 -2.00 33.56 72.38
CA VAL A 1057 -2.10 34.74 73.26
C VAL A 1057 -0.92 35.69 73.06
N GLY A 1058 -1.18 36.96 72.74
CA GLY A 1058 -0.17 38.03 72.61
C GLY A 1058 0.19 38.45 71.17
N GLN A 1059 -0.42 37.85 70.14
CA GLN A 1059 -0.27 38.30 68.76
C GLN A 1059 -0.94 39.67 68.57
N SER A 1060 -0.22 40.65 68.00
CA SER A 1060 -0.74 41.98 67.67
C SER A 1060 -0.88 42.09 66.16
N ARG A 1061 -2.01 42.61 65.69
CA ARG A 1061 -2.22 42.95 64.28
C ARG A 1061 -2.65 44.40 64.13
N SER A 1062 -2.19 45.02 63.06
CA SER A 1062 -2.53 46.39 62.69
C SER A 1062 -3.75 46.35 61.77
N LEU A 1063 -4.83 46.97 62.22
CA LEU A 1063 -5.97 47.33 61.40
C LEU A 1063 -5.69 48.70 60.78
N THR A 1064 -5.76 48.79 59.47
CA THR A 1064 -5.69 50.08 58.76
C THR A 1064 -7.09 50.41 58.28
N ILE A 1065 -7.66 51.52 58.74
CA ILE A 1065 -8.91 52.05 58.20
C ILE A 1065 -8.54 53.15 57.21
N THR A 1066 -8.96 52.98 55.95
CA THR A 1066 -8.84 53.97 54.88
C THR A 1066 -10.22 54.57 54.65
N VAL A 1067 -10.32 55.90 54.63
CA VAL A 1067 -11.58 56.61 54.27
C VAL A 1067 -11.42 57.13 52.85
N ARG A 1068 -12.32 56.73 51.93
CA ARG A 1068 -12.40 57.21 50.54
C ARG A 1068 -13.75 57.93 50.28
N ASN A 1069 -13.84 58.67 49.17
CA ASN A 1069 -14.99 59.48 48.71
C ASN A 1069 -15.43 60.68 49.59
N ILE A 1070 -14.53 61.66 49.73
CA ILE A 1070 -14.92 63.06 50.00
C ILE A 1070 -14.91 63.81 48.66
N PRO A 1071 -16.00 64.49 48.25
CA PRO A 1071 -16.09 65.22 46.99
C PRO A 1071 -14.91 66.18 46.76
N ALA A 1072 -14.48 66.27 45.49
CA ALA A 1072 -13.17 66.67 44.96
C ALA A 1072 -12.57 68.06 45.32
N ASN A 1073 -12.96 68.75 46.39
CA ASN A 1073 -12.43 70.07 46.75
C ASN A 1073 -11.86 70.24 48.16
N SER A 1074 -11.58 69.17 48.92
CA SER A 1074 -11.00 69.32 50.27
C SER A 1074 -10.09 68.15 50.69
N VAL A 1075 -8.78 68.26 50.44
CA VAL A 1075 -7.63 67.60 51.13
C VAL A 1075 -7.59 66.05 51.26
N SER A 1076 -6.41 65.48 51.04
CA SER A 1076 -6.06 64.05 50.82
C SER A 1076 -6.46 63.01 51.89
N ASN A 1077 -6.69 61.78 51.41
CA ASN A 1077 -6.73 60.51 52.15
C ASN A 1077 -5.68 60.44 53.27
N GLY A 1078 -6.10 59.99 54.44
CA GLY A 1078 -5.22 59.69 55.57
C GLY A 1078 -5.63 58.37 56.21
N THR A 1079 -4.65 57.51 56.49
CA THR A 1079 -4.84 56.22 57.14
C THR A 1079 -4.92 56.38 58.66
N ILE A 1080 -5.87 55.68 59.29
CA ILE A 1080 -5.91 55.47 60.74
C ILE A 1080 -5.41 54.05 61.02
N THR A 1081 -4.27 53.93 61.70
CA THR A 1081 -3.77 52.61 62.15
C THR A 1081 -4.24 52.34 63.58
N VAL A 1082 -4.99 51.27 63.78
CA VAL A 1082 -5.41 50.76 65.09
C VAL A 1082 -4.73 49.41 65.31
N THR A 1083 -3.88 49.28 66.31
CA THR A 1083 -3.27 47.99 66.67
C THR A 1083 -4.14 47.26 67.69
N VAL A 1084 -4.59 46.05 67.37
CA VAL A 1084 -5.39 45.21 68.26
C VAL A 1084 -4.60 43.96 68.67
N THR A 1085 -4.58 43.65 69.97
CA THR A 1085 -3.87 42.50 70.57
C THR A 1085 -4.86 41.67 71.37
N LYS A 1086 -4.98 40.35 71.13
CA LYS A 1086 -6.00 39.45 71.72
C LYS A 1086 -6.08 39.50 73.28
N PRO A 1087 -7.20 39.93 73.89
CA PRO A 1087 -7.50 39.84 75.33
C PRO A 1087 -8.78 39.01 75.66
N THR A 1088 -9.13 38.80 76.94
CA THR A 1088 -10.17 37.83 77.38
C THR A 1088 -11.39 38.41 78.16
N GLN A 1089 -11.90 39.61 77.79
CA GLN A 1089 -13.11 40.35 78.30
C GLN A 1089 -13.04 40.91 79.75
N TYR A 1090 -13.45 42.14 80.18
CA TYR A 1090 -14.21 43.32 79.71
C TYR A 1090 -13.34 44.62 79.59
N MET A 1091 -13.93 45.76 79.18
CA MET A 1091 -13.25 46.99 78.68
C MET A 1091 -13.24 48.18 79.66
N THR A 1092 -12.09 48.87 79.81
CA THR A 1092 -12.00 50.21 80.40
C THR A 1092 -11.41 51.18 79.37
N VAL A 1093 -12.06 52.32 79.14
CA VAL A 1093 -11.60 53.33 78.15
C VAL A 1093 -10.90 54.47 78.89
N ALA A 1094 -9.64 54.77 78.55
CA ALA A 1094 -8.89 55.90 79.09
C ALA A 1094 -8.23 56.72 77.98
N PHE A 1095 -8.16 58.03 78.15
CA PHE A 1095 -7.44 58.92 77.23
C PHE A 1095 -5.96 59.01 77.59
N SER A 1096 -5.11 59.09 76.57
CA SER A 1096 -3.74 59.60 76.74
C SER A 1096 -3.45 60.67 75.68
N GLY A 1097 -2.89 61.80 76.12
CA GLY A 1097 -2.61 62.96 75.26
C GLY A 1097 -3.09 64.30 75.85
N SER A 1098 -2.49 65.39 75.39
CA SER A 1098 -2.58 66.75 75.98
C SER A 1098 -3.93 67.49 75.76
N ALA A 1099 -5.04 66.77 75.66
CA ALA A 1099 -6.39 67.32 75.44
C ALA A 1099 -7.40 66.94 76.54
N GLY A 1100 -6.94 66.45 77.69
CA GLY A 1100 -7.80 66.09 78.84
C GLY A 1100 -8.56 67.26 79.48
N ASP A 1101 -8.23 68.51 79.14
CA ASP A 1101 -8.86 69.71 79.69
C ASP A 1101 -9.96 70.32 78.81
N GLU A 1102 -10.08 69.92 77.53
CA GLU A 1102 -11.01 70.53 76.56
C GLU A 1102 -12.24 69.65 76.26
N TRP A 1103 -12.19 68.37 76.65
CA TRP A 1103 -13.23 67.38 76.39
C TRP A 1103 -13.64 66.66 77.68
N THR A 1104 -14.88 66.21 77.73
CA THR A 1104 -15.47 65.53 78.90
C THR A 1104 -15.97 64.17 78.45
N LEU A 1105 -15.42 63.10 79.02
CA LEU A 1105 -15.92 61.74 78.84
C LEU A 1105 -16.86 61.39 79.98
N THR A 1106 -18.09 61.00 79.64
CA THR A 1106 -19.08 60.57 80.62
C THR A 1106 -19.45 59.13 80.31
N ASP A 1107 -19.21 58.24 81.27
CA ASP A 1107 -19.74 56.88 81.24
C ASP A 1107 -21.20 56.92 81.65
N SER A 1108 -22.08 56.49 80.75
CA SER A 1108 -23.53 56.43 81.01
C SER A 1108 -23.99 55.03 81.49
N GLY A 1109 -23.08 54.06 81.57
CA GLY A 1109 -23.38 52.65 81.83
C GLY A 1109 -23.86 51.88 80.60
N SER A 1110 -24.17 52.55 79.48
CA SER A 1110 -24.62 51.91 78.22
C SER A 1110 -23.84 52.37 77.00
N PHE A 1111 -23.20 53.54 77.06
CA PHE A 1111 -22.25 54.06 76.08
C PHE A 1111 -21.34 55.11 76.75
N PHE A 1112 -20.18 55.38 76.17
CA PHE A 1112 -19.36 56.50 76.59
C PHE A 1112 -19.68 57.73 75.73
N ARG A 1113 -19.92 58.88 76.36
CA ARG A 1113 -20.19 60.14 75.66
C ARG A 1113 -19.01 61.08 75.78
N LEU A 1114 -18.41 61.47 74.66
CA LEU A 1114 -17.35 62.47 74.60
C LEU A 1114 -17.95 63.82 74.16
N VAL A 1115 -17.76 64.86 74.97
CA VAL A 1115 -18.35 66.20 74.73
C VAL A 1115 -17.28 67.27 74.92
N SER A 1116 -17.05 68.12 73.92
CA SER A 1116 -16.20 69.31 74.07
C SER A 1116 -16.81 70.28 75.09
N LYS A 1117 -16.00 70.91 75.93
CA LYS A 1117 -16.50 71.94 76.85
C LYS A 1117 -17.03 73.16 76.04
N PRO A 1118 -18.05 73.89 76.54
CA PRO A 1118 -18.58 75.05 75.83
C PRO A 1118 -17.52 76.13 75.60
N GLY A 1119 -17.44 76.65 74.37
CA GLY A 1119 -16.50 77.72 73.99
C GLY A 1119 -15.18 77.26 73.39
N VAL A 1120 -15.01 75.96 73.11
CA VAL A 1120 -13.87 75.46 72.32
C VAL A 1120 -14.07 75.83 70.85
N THR A 1121 -13.39 76.88 70.39
CA THR A 1121 -13.23 77.22 68.98
C THR A 1121 -11.90 76.69 68.46
N ILE A 1122 -11.92 75.81 67.46
CA ILE A 1122 -10.70 75.44 66.74
C ILE A 1122 -10.42 76.53 65.70
N ALA A 1123 -9.82 77.62 66.16
CA ALA A 1123 -9.44 78.73 65.29
C ALA A 1123 -7.98 78.56 64.83
N GLY A 1124 -7.79 78.36 63.51
CA GLY A 1124 -6.51 78.46 62.80
C GLY A 1124 -5.40 77.55 63.33
N LEU A 1125 -5.28 76.33 62.79
CA LEU A 1125 -4.17 75.44 63.09
C LEU A 1125 -3.40 75.04 61.84
N ALA A 1126 -2.08 75.26 61.93
CA ALA A 1126 -1.08 74.95 60.95
C ALA A 1126 -0.78 73.44 60.86
N ALA A 1127 -0.17 73.10 59.74
CA ALA A 1127 0.16 71.81 59.13
C ALA A 1127 0.59 70.59 59.95
N ASN A 1128 0.74 70.58 61.28
CA ASN A 1128 1.31 69.41 61.98
C ASN A 1128 0.66 69.10 63.33
N ALA A 1129 -0.13 68.01 63.34
CA ALA A 1129 -0.49 67.12 64.45
C ALA A 1129 -1.31 67.68 65.64
N LYS A 1130 -2.59 67.30 65.69
CA LYS A 1130 -3.23 66.79 66.92
C LYS A 1130 -4.19 65.65 66.56
N SER A 1131 -3.76 64.41 66.78
CA SER A 1131 -4.63 63.23 66.82
C SER A 1131 -5.37 63.19 68.16
N ILE A 1132 -6.63 62.75 68.15
CA ILE A 1132 -7.27 62.25 69.38
C ILE A 1132 -6.82 60.80 69.51
N GLY A 1133 -5.78 60.56 70.31
CA GLY A 1133 -5.36 59.21 70.65
C GLY A 1133 -6.35 58.57 71.61
N LEU A 1134 -7.07 57.56 71.15
CA LEU A 1134 -7.82 56.63 72.00
C LEU A 1134 -6.95 55.41 72.22
N THR A 1135 -6.65 55.09 73.47
CA THR A 1135 -5.98 53.84 73.83
C THR A 1135 -6.97 52.96 74.56
N LEU A 1136 -7.30 51.82 73.95
CA LEU A 1136 -8.15 50.79 74.54
C LEU A 1136 -7.22 49.74 75.16
N THR A 1137 -7.21 49.65 76.49
CA THR A 1137 -6.41 48.65 77.20
C THR A 1137 -7.35 47.64 77.85
N LEU A 1138 -7.20 46.37 77.49
CA LEU A 1138 -8.04 45.26 77.95
C LEU A 1138 -7.25 44.38 78.93
N THR A 1139 -7.83 44.03 80.09
CA THR A 1139 -7.21 43.16 81.12
C THR A 1139 -8.13 41.96 81.42
N ALA A 1140 -7.56 40.80 81.78
CA ALA A 1140 -8.10 39.45 81.53
C ALA A 1140 -9.30 38.90 82.37
N GLY A 1141 -10.19 38.14 81.68
CA GLY A 1141 -11.08 37.03 82.11
C GLY A 1141 -12.54 37.38 82.51
N ALA A 1142 -13.64 36.67 82.17
CA ALA A 1142 -14.03 35.60 81.23
C ALA A 1142 -15.60 35.59 81.13
N ASN A 1143 -16.21 35.57 79.93
CA ASN A 1143 -17.51 34.95 79.54
C ASN A 1143 -17.94 35.38 78.11
N SER A 1144 -18.02 34.42 77.19
CA SER A 1144 -18.38 34.58 75.77
C SER A 1144 -19.69 35.34 75.53
N GLY A 1145 -19.64 36.29 74.59
CA GLY A 1145 -20.78 37.07 74.09
C GLY A 1145 -20.30 38.23 73.22
N ALA A 1146 -20.94 38.43 72.07
CA ALA A 1146 -20.70 39.56 71.17
C ALA A 1146 -21.13 40.88 71.84
N SER A 1147 -20.39 41.95 71.62
CA SER A 1147 -20.77 43.30 72.06
C SER A 1147 -20.47 44.29 70.94
N LEU A 1148 -21.51 44.91 70.38
CA LEU A 1148 -21.38 45.99 69.41
C LEU A 1148 -20.71 47.22 70.04
N ILE A 1149 -19.74 47.81 69.34
CA ILE A 1149 -19.29 49.17 69.60
C ILE A 1149 -20.06 50.10 68.66
N ASN A 1150 -21.17 50.66 69.15
CA ASN A 1150 -21.89 51.70 68.40
C ASN A 1150 -21.20 53.06 68.59
N THR A 1151 -20.77 53.68 67.49
CA THR A 1151 -20.47 55.11 67.47
C THR A 1151 -21.66 55.85 66.86
N ARG A 1152 -22.17 56.87 67.56
CA ARG A 1152 -23.27 57.70 67.08
C ARG A 1152 -22.85 59.15 67.07
N ILE A 1153 -22.86 59.78 65.90
CA ILE A 1153 -22.77 61.24 65.78
C ILE A 1153 -24.18 61.81 65.96
N GLN A 1154 -24.50 62.40 67.11
CA GLN A 1154 -25.76 63.13 67.28
C GLN A 1154 -25.61 64.56 66.74
N SER A 1155 -26.27 64.85 65.62
CA SER A 1155 -26.70 66.16 65.09
C SER A 1155 -26.04 67.43 65.64
N GLY A 1156 -25.45 68.24 64.74
CA GLY A 1156 -25.43 69.69 64.91
C GLY A 1156 -24.26 70.48 64.30
N SER A 1157 -24.05 70.42 62.97
CA SER A 1157 -23.52 71.54 62.18
C SER A 1157 -23.52 71.20 60.68
N GLY A 1158 -24.38 71.80 59.86
CA GLY A 1158 -24.29 71.56 58.41
C GLY A 1158 -25.37 72.19 57.54
N GLY A 1159 -26.63 71.80 57.71
CA GLY A 1159 -27.75 72.31 56.90
C GLY A 1159 -28.19 71.39 55.75
N GLU A 1160 -28.65 70.18 56.05
CA GLU A 1160 -29.26 69.23 55.10
C GLU A 1160 -30.80 69.13 55.29
N VAL A 1161 -31.51 68.67 54.24
CA VAL A 1161 -33.00 68.74 54.12
C VAL A 1161 -33.68 67.37 53.90
N ASN A 1162 -32.95 66.25 53.88
CA ASN A 1162 -33.53 64.90 53.90
C ASN A 1162 -32.88 64.09 55.05
N ASN A 1163 -33.68 63.32 55.79
CA ASN A 1163 -33.42 62.82 57.13
C ASN A 1163 -33.40 61.27 57.23
N GLU A 1164 -33.26 60.52 56.14
CA GLU A 1164 -33.49 59.06 56.17
C GLU A 1164 -32.23 58.18 56.06
N ASN A 1165 -31.01 58.71 55.87
CA ASN A 1165 -29.80 57.90 55.65
C ASN A 1165 -28.64 58.10 56.67
N ASN A 1166 -28.89 58.51 57.91
CA ASN A 1166 -27.80 58.84 58.86
C ASN A 1166 -27.68 57.90 60.07
N THR A 1167 -27.61 56.60 59.80
CA THR A 1167 -27.22 55.58 60.77
C THR A 1167 -26.29 54.56 60.11
N ALA A 1168 -24.98 54.73 60.23
CA ALA A 1168 -24.05 53.62 60.04
C ALA A 1168 -23.97 52.83 61.36
N VAL A 1169 -24.43 51.58 61.35
CA VAL A 1169 -24.19 50.62 62.43
C VAL A 1169 -23.05 49.72 61.98
N THR A 1170 -21.82 50.05 62.35
CA THR A 1170 -20.70 49.12 62.15
C THR A 1170 -20.72 48.09 63.27
N ALA A 1171 -21.19 46.88 63.01
CA ALA A 1171 -21.06 45.77 63.93
C ALA A 1171 -19.67 45.14 63.76
N VAL A 1172 -18.69 45.55 64.57
CA VAL A 1172 -17.44 44.80 64.66
C VAL A 1172 -17.67 43.57 65.54
N ASN A 1173 -17.88 42.41 64.92
CA ASN A 1173 -17.92 41.13 65.65
C ASN A 1173 -16.50 40.70 65.98
N ILE A 1174 -16.04 41.00 67.20
CA ILE A 1174 -14.80 40.43 67.72
C ILE A 1174 -15.16 39.12 68.43
N THR A 1175 -14.99 38.01 67.73
CA THR A 1175 -15.06 36.67 68.33
C THR A 1175 -13.69 36.32 68.93
N PHE A 1176 -13.65 35.90 70.20
CA PHE A 1176 -12.40 35.58 70.91
C PHE A 1176 -11.94 34.14 70.73
#